data_AF-A0A970ECB5-F1
#
_entry.id   AF-A0A970ECB5-F1
#
_cell.length_a   1.000
_cell.length_b   1.000
_cell.length_c   1.000
_cell.angle_alpha   90.00
_cell.angle_beta   90.00
_cell.angle_gamma   90.00
#
_symmetry.space_group_name_H-M   'P 1'
#
loop_
_entity.id
_entity.type
_entity.pdbx_description
1 polymer ?
#
loop_
_entity_poly.entity_id
_entity_poly.type
_entity_poly.pdbx_seq_one_letter_code
_entity_poly.pdbx_strand_id
1 'polypeptide(L)'
;MRKVLIIFVLLLLTGLCAYLYVTQAKNAIASTLEVFFAQATVGNAEAARHLQLPPQDRDALLAALGIPGLWKMESVGEIRITSLRSATAQLVLAAGGSPVALQAQLVRRDRRWQIAGLPELVALPLAMAEKQDLAGTVFFSLADGKRVTLQTDSPVEPPAAGFAVGAGGRLVHFAPLEKVTVSKLLALSGEYLEGEETGQLRLAENTFFLQQKNNMLQIVSQQAAIPGMKQLTLYRQDGLIRAVLLPESYRPESIRVLLGTTGFESFLHEEVHLAVTGPFLLEDKVAGNSFRLAGGEKLLLHAEDGRVAVTLPSGEKYAAAGRVYLLPQGSGRVRVESLRRGSPPFIPEYRGHLEIAFHQDGLLLVNEVPLEEYLYSVVPSEMPVSFGAVPLAVQAVTARSYAVAAIFRSGLRSFAAHVDDSVSSQVYNNVPENSTATSAVEQTAGLVVTYRGSLADTRFFSTSAGVTANAAEVWSDQEGNFPGTTVDYLVSQSQLRRGRLPDVSTEEGAKAFFTRSDWESYDSASPWFRWQVTMSRKQLEVVLNRYLPERAKAQPNMVLTKEGDGFVAKHVPENPLGELLDLRVIRRGKGGNIMVLEVAGTKGTYRVLTEYAIRFTLRPVNIDGDSDVILRRHDGSSLANYSILPSAFAVFDLQRDQAGRLQSVAIYGGGNGHGSGMSQYGARGMADAGFDFQAILLHYYPGCSVENLAEIF
;
A
#
# COMPACT_ATOMS: atom_id res chain seq x y z
N MET A 1 -42.74 -88.44 21.42
CA MET A 1 -42.57 -87.97 20.03
C MET A 1 -43.33 -86.67 19.72
N ARG A 2 -44.65 -86.55 19.93
CA ARG A 2 -45.42 -85.31 19.67
C ARG A 2 -44.86 -84.02 20.30
N LYS A 3 -44.43 -84.05 21.58
CA LYS A 3 -43.86 -82.88 22.28
C LYS A 3 -42.53 -82.41 21.69
N VAL A 4 -41.67 -83.34 21.25
CA VAL A 4 -40.37 -83.02 20.63
C VAL A 4 -40.56 -82.42 19.23
N LEU A 5 -41.53 -82.92 18.46
CA LEU A 5 -41.89 -82.36 17.14
C LEU A 5 -42.44 -80.93 17.25
N ILE A 6 -43.27 -80.64 18.26
CA ILE A 6 -43.79 -79.29 18.52
C ILE A 6 -42.66 -78.32 18.90
N ILE A 7 -41.73 -78.74 19.76
CA ILE A 7 -40.54 -77.93 20.11
C ILE A 7 -39.67 -77.68 18.88
N PHE A 8 -39.48 -78.68 18.02
CA PHE A 8 -38.68 -78.52 16.80
C PHE A 8 -39.35 -77.58 15.78
N VAL A 9 -40.68 -77.67 15.60
CA VAL A 9 -41.46 -76.76 14.75
C VAL A 9 -41.48 -75.34 15.32
N LEU A 10 -41.61 -75.17 16.64
CA LEU A 10 -41.50 -73.87 17.31
C LEU A 10 -40.11 -73.26 17.13
N LEU A 11 -39.04 -74.06 17.28
CA LEU A 11 -37.67 -73.61 17.05
C LEU A 11 -37.45 -73.19 15.59
N LEU A 12 -37.95 -73.98 14.63
CA LEU A 12 -37.96 -73.63 13.20
C LEU A 12 -38.75 -72.36 12.91
N LEU A 13 -39.95 -72.20 13.50
CA LEU A 13 -40.76 -70.99 13.36
C LEU A 13 -40.06 -69.78 13.96
N THR A 14 -39.46 -69.91 15.15
CA THR A 14 -38.71 -68.82 15.78
C THR A 14 -37.46 -68.46 14.99
N GLY A 15 -36.74 -69.44 14.44
CA GLY A 15 -35.60 -69.22 13.55
C GLY A 15 -36.02 -68.53 12.26
N LEU A 16 -37.15 -68.94 11.66
CA LEU A 16 -37.72 -68.31 10.48
C LEU A 16 -38.19 -66.89 10.75
N CYS A 17 -38.91 -66.66 11.86
CA CYS A 17 -39.34 -65.32 12.29
C CYS A 17 -38.15 -64.40 12.58
N ALA A 18 -37.09 -64.91 13.23
CA ALA A 18 -35.86 -64.16 13.48
C ALA A 18 -35.13 -63.82 12.17
N TYR A 19 -35.03 -64.77 11.24
CA TYR A 19 -34.45 -64.56 9.91
C TYR A 19 -35.23 -63.52 9.11
N LEU A 20 -36.56 -63.63 9.05
CA LEU A 20 -37.43 -62.68 8.38
C LEU A 20 -37.33 -61.29 9.00
N TYR A 21 -37.29 -61.19 10.34
CA TYR A 21 -37.10 -59.94 11.04
C TYR A 21 -35.76 -59.29 10.70
N VAL A 22 -34.66 -60.05 10.73
CA VAL A 22 -33.31 -59.55 10.41
C VAL A 22 -33.25 -59.06 8.97
N THR A 23 -33.78 -59.83 8.02
CA THR A 23 -33.82 -59.45 6.60
C THR A 23 -34.65 -58.20 6.37
N GLN A 24 -35.85 -58.12 6.98
CA GLN A 24 -36.71 -56.93 6.88
C GLN A 24 -36.06 -55.70 7.51
N ALA A 25 -35.40 -55.86 8.66
CA ALA A 25 -34.69 -54.78 9.33
C ALA A 25 -33.50 -54.27 8.51
N LYS A 26 -32.70 -55.18 7.92
CA LYS A 26 -31.59 -54.80 7.02
C LYS A 26 -32.10 -54.02 5.80
N ASN A 27 -33.16 -54.47 5.15
CA ASN A 27 -33.75 -53.77 4.00
C ASN A 27 -34.28 -52.38 4.40
N ALA A 28 -34.94 -52.27 5.56
CA ALA A 28 -35.44 -50.99 6.06
C ALA A 28 -34.31 -50.01 6.43
N ILE A 29 -33.20 -50.51 6.98
CA ILE A 29 -32.00 -49.72 7.28
C ILE A 29 -31.35 -49.22 5.98
N ALA A 30 -31.14 -50.11 5.00
CA ALA A 30 -30.58 -49.76 3.70
C ALA A 30 -31.41 -48.67 3.01
N SER A 31 -32.73 -48.86 2.95
CA SER A 31 -33.65 -47.88 2.37
C SER A 31 -33.63 -46.54 3.13
N THR A 32 -33.51 -46.56 4.46
CA THR A 32 -33.40 -45.32 5.27
C THR A 32 -32.13 -44.54 4.90
N LEU A 33 -31.00 -45.23 4.75
CA LEU A 33 -29.72 -44.61 4.39
C LEU A 33 -29.75 -44.09 2.96
N GLU A 34 -30.27 -44.88 2.01
CA GLU A 34 -30.43 -44.50 0.60
C GLU A 34 -31.26 -43.22 0.45
N VAL A 35 -32.44 -43.18 1.08
CA VAL A 35 -33.32 -42.01 1.01
C VAL A 35 -32.68 -40.80 1.70
N PHE A 36 -32.06 -41.00 2.86
CA PHE A 36 -31.39 -39.92 3.57
C PHE A 36 -30.29 -39.28 2.71
N PHE A 37 -29.34 -40.06 2.18
CA PHE A 37 -28.25 -39.50 1.40
C PHE A 37 -28.74 -38.94 0.07
N ALA A 38 -29.71 -39.56 -0.61
CA ALA A 38 -30.29 -39.02 -1.84
C ALA A 38 -30.93 -37.63 -1.63
N GLN A 39 -31.47 -37.36 -0.44
CA GLN A 39 -32.02 -36.04 -0.08
C GLN A 39 -30.95 -35.08 0.44
N ALA A 40 -30.05 -35.56 1.30
CA ALA A 40 -29.04 -34.74 1.95
C ALA A 40 -28.02 -34.19 0.95
N THR A 41 -27.58 -34.98 -0.04
CA THR A 41 -26.55 -34.56 -1.01
C THR A 41 -27.02 -33.51 -2.03
N VAL A 42 -28.33 -33.26 -2.08
CA VAL A 42 -28.95 -32.21 -2.90
C VAL A 42 -29.50 -31.06 -2.04
N GLY A 43 -29.17 -31.02 -0.75
CA GLY A 43 -29.57 -29.95 0.17
C GLY A 43 -31.07 -29.94 0.52
N ASN A 44 -31.77 -31.07 0.38
CA ASN A 44 -33.20 -31.13 0.69
C ASN A 44 -33.42 -31.19 2.21
N ALA A 45 -34.21 -30.25 2.74
CA ALA A 45 -34.55 -30.16 4.16
C ALA A 45 -35.30 -31.39 4.70
N GLU A 46 -35.94 -32.20 3.85
CA GLU A 46 -36.59 -33.45 4.28
C GLU A 46 -35.61 -34.49 4.83
N ALA A 47 -34.32 -34.43 4.44
CA ALA A 47 -33.28 -35.31 4.97
C ALA A 47 -33.18 -35.26 6.51
N ALA A 48 -33.49 -34.09 7.10
CA ALA A 48 -33.50 -33.89 8.55
C ALA A 48 -34.44 -34.85 9.30
N ARG A 49 -35.50 -35.36 8.64
CA ARG A 49 -36.47 -36.30 9.25
C ARG A 49 -35.88 -37.69 9.53
N HIS A 50 -34.80 -38.03 8.85
CA HIS A 50 -34.09 -39.30 9.00
C HIS A 50 -32.99 -39.26 10.07
N LEU A 51 -32.69 -38.07 10.61
CA LEU A 51 -31.65 -37.86 11.60
C LEU A 51 -32.22 -37.80 13.02
N GLN A 52 -31.52 -38.44 13.95
CA GLN A 52 -31.75 -38.34 15.38
C GLN A 52 -30.49 -37.80 16.06
N LEU A 53 -30.18 -36.54 15.76
CA LEU A 53 -29.03 -35.81 16.26
C LEU A 53 -29.48 -34.52 16.97
N PRO A 54 -28.67 -33.96 17.89
CA PRO A 54 -28.86 -32.60 18.37
C PRO A 54 -28.95 -31.61 17.19
N PRO A 55 -29.73 -30.51 17.32
CA PRO A 55 -29.92 -29.56 16.21
C PRO A 55 -28.61 -29.05 15.59
N GLN A 56 -27.61 -28.72 16.43
CA GLN A 56 -26.33 -28.20 15.96
C GLN A 56 -25.57 -29.21 15.08
N ASP A 57 -25.43 -30.45 15.56
CA ASP A 57 -24.75 -31.53 14.82
C ASP A 57 -25.49 -31.90 13.53
N ARG A 58 -26.83 -31.89 13.59
CA ARG A 58 -27.69 -32.16 12.45
C ARG A 58 -27.49 -31.12 11.36
N ASP A 59 -27.53 -29.84 11.72
CA ASP A 59 -27.47 -28.74 10.77
C ASP A 59 -26.05 -28.65 10.16
N ALA A 60 -25.00 -28.90 10.94
CA ALA A 60 -23.61 -29.01 10.46
C ALA A 60 -23.43 -30.17 9.45
N LEU A 61 -23.96 -31.36 9.78
CA LEU A 61 -23.91 -32.52 8.89
C LEU A 61 -24.64 -32.27 7.56
N LEU A 62 -25.84 -31.69 7.62
CA LEU A 62 -26.63 -31.39 6.43
C LEU A 62 -25.97 -30.31 5.56
N ALA A 63 -25.34 -29.30 6.17
CA ALA A 63 -24.57 -28.29 5.44
C ALA A 63 -23.37 -28.92 4.70
N ALA A 64 -22.64 -29.83 5.35
CA ALA A 64 -21.50 -30.52 4.75
C ALA A 64 -21.94 -31.46 3.61
N LEU A 65 -23.03 -32.21 3.78
CA LEU A 65 -23.57 -33.11 2.76
C LEU A 65 -24.22 -32.37 1.59
N GLY A 66 -24.85 -31.22 1.84
CA GLY A 66 -25.58 -30.43 0.86
C GLY A 66 -24.72 -29.66 -0.14
N ILE A 67 -23.39 -29.82 -0.10
CA ILE A 67 -22.48 -29.21 -1.07
C ILE A 67 -22.76 -29.82 -2.46
N PRO A 68 -23.26 -29.02 -3.43
CA PRO A 68 -23.74 -29.57 -4.69
C PRO A 68 -22.66 -30.35 -5.45
N GLY A 69 -23.00 -31.58 -5.86
CA GLY A 69 -22.13 -32.44 -6.67
C GLY A 69 -20.92 -33.03 -5.94
N LEU A 70 -20.69 -32.68 -4.67
CA LEU A 70 -19.57 -33.21 -3.91
C LEU A 70 -19.78 -34.67 -3.51
N TRP A 71 -20.95 -34.96 -2.95
CA TRP A 71 -21.26 -36.26 -2.35
C TRP A 71 -22.18 -37.09 -3.24
N LYS A 72 -21.83 -38.37 -3.42
CA LYS A 72 -22.69 -39.35 -4.06
C LYS A 72 -22.66 -40.65 -3.27
N MET A 73 -23.82 -41.19 -2.92
CA MET A 73 -23.86 -42.50 -2.27
C MET A 73 -23.54 -43.60 -3.29
N GLU A 74 -22.55 -44.45 -3.00
CA GLU A 74 -22.16 -45.55 -3.89
C GLU A 74 -22.80 -46.87 -3.46
N SER A 75 -22.71 -47.22 -2.18
CA SER A 75 -23.27 -48.47 -1.68
C SER A 75 -23.53 -48.43 -0.18
N VAL A 76 -24.49 -49.24 0.25
CA VAL A 76 -24.66 -49.64 1.65
C VAL A 76 -24.01 -51.02 1.80
N GLY A 77 -22.98 -51.09 2.65
CA GLY A 77 -22.19 -52.29 2.91
C GLY A 77 -22.79 -53.16 4.02
N GLU A 78 -21.93 -53.70 4.88
CA GLU A 78 -22.36 -54.61 5.94
C GLU A 78 -23.28 -53.91 6.96
N ILE A 79 -24.49 -54.46 7.16
CA ILE A 79 -25.42 -54.05 8.21
C ILE A 79 -25.38 -55.07 9.35
N ARG A 80 -24.95 -54.64 10.53
CA ARG A 80 -24.96 -55.42 11.78
C ARG A 80 -26.06 -54.92 12.72
N ILE A 81 -27.04 -55.78 12.97
CA ILE A 81 -28.08 -55.51 13.96
C ILE A 81 -27.51 -55.85 15.34
N THR A 82 -27.41 -54.86 16.21
CA THR A 82 -26.84 -55.02 17.57
C THR A 82 -27.92 -55.28 18.61
N SER A 83 -29.15 -54.80 18.38
CA SER A 83 -30.33 -55.12 19.19
C SER A 83 -31.62 -54.95 18.39
N LEU A 84 -32.78 -55.22 19.00
CA LEU A 84 -34.09 -54.92 18.38
C LEU A 84 -34.28 -53.42 18.05
N ARG A 85 -33.48 -52.53 18.64
CA ARG A 85 -33.60 -51.07 18.47
C ARG A 85 -32.33 -50.38 17.97
N SER A 86 -31.25 -51.11 17.70
CA SER A 86 -29.98 -50.51 17.30
C SER A 86 -29.28 -51.35 16.23
N ALA A 87 -28.58 -50.68 15.33
CA ALA A 87 -27.77 -51.30 14.30
C ALA A 87 -26.61 -50.38 13.91
N THR A 88 -25.59 -50.96 13.30
CA THR A 88 -24.52 -50.23 12.62
C THR A 88 -24.51 -50.63 11.15
N ALA A 89 -24.31 -49.68 10.26
CA ALA A 89 -24.16 -49.94 8.84
C ALA A 89 -22.85 -49.33 8.34
N GLN A 90 -22.09 -50.10 7.57
CA GLN A 90 -21.04 -49.54 6.73
C GLN A 90 -21.67 -48.97 5.47
N LEU A 91 -21.16 -47.85 4.99
CA LEU A 91 -21.58 -47.24 3.73
C LEU A 91 -20.38 -46.62 3.03
N VAL A 92 -20.45 -46.54 1.71
CA VAL A 92 -19.44 -45.89 0.88
C VAL A 92 -20.09 -44.68 0.20
N LEU A 93 -19.54 -43.50 0.45
CA LEU A 93 -19.87 -42.28 -0.27
C LEU A 93 -18.69 -41.93 -1.18
N ALA A 94 -18.95 -41.48 -2.40
CA ALA A 94 -17.95 -40.77 -3.18
C ALA A 94 -17.93 -39.30 -2.75
N ALA A 95 -16.76 -38.78 -2.37
CA ALA A 95 -16.48 -37.36 -2.19
C ALA A 95 -15.62 -36.88 -3.35
N GLY A 96 -16.17 -36.05 -4.24
CA GLY A 96 -15.47 -35.58 -5.45
C GLY A 96 -14.96 -36.73 -6.34
N GLY A 97 -15.68 -37.86 -6.34
CA GLY A 97 -15.32 -39.08 -7.09
C GLY A 97 -14.44 -40.08 -6.34
N SER A 98 -13.95 -39.78 -5.14
CA SER A 98 -13.15 -40.71 -4.33
C SER A 98 -14.02 -41.44 -3.29
N PRO A 99 -13.94 -42.79 -3.17
CA PRO A 99 -14.77 -43.54 -2.23
C PRO A 99 -14.33 -43.33 -0.78
N VAL A 100 -15.29 -43.10 0.10
CA VAL A 100 -15.15 -42.81 1.52
C VAL A 100 -16.02 -43.78 2.31
N ALA A 101 -15.37 -44.68 3.06
CA ALA A 101 -16.06 -45.60 3.94
C ALA A 101 -16.45 -44.90 5.25
N LEU A 102 -17.75 -44.90 5.55
CA LEU A 102 -18.32 -44.35 6.78
C LEU A 102 -19.09 -45.43 7.54
N GLN A 103 -19.22 -45.23 8.85
CA GLN A 103 -20.05 -46.09 9.69
C GLN A 103 -21.20 -45.26 10.27
N ALA A 104 -22.43 -45.63 9.92
CA ALA A 104 -23.63 -45.06 10.51
C ALA A 104 -24.06 -45.86 11.74
N GLN A 105 -24.43 -45.16 12.81
CA GLN A 105 -25.17 -45.72 13.92
C GLN A 105 -26.66 -45.45 13.69
N LEU A 106 -27.48 -46.50 13.78
CA LEU A 106 -28.91 -46.40 13.59
C LEU A 106 -29.67 -46.84 14.84
N VAL A 107 -30.76 -46.15 15.10
CA VAL A 107 -31.70 -46.47 16.17
C VAL A 107 -33.12 -46.57 15.63
N ARG A 108 -33.95 -47.37 16.29
CA ARG A 108 -35.33 -47.57 15.91
C ARG A 108 -36.28 -46.85 16.87
N ARG A 109 -37.05 -45.88 16.37
CA ARG A 109 -38.13 -45.18 17.08
C ARG A 109 -39.41 -45.18 16.25
N ASP A 110 -40.56 -45.35 16.90
CA ASP A 110 -41.88 -45.36 16.25
C ASP A 110 -41.97 -46.26 15.00
N ARG A 111 -41.39 -47.45 15.13
CA ARG A 111 -41.26 -48.49 14.08
C ARG A 111 -40.38 -48.12 12.88
N ARG A 112 -39.76 -46.94 12.84
CA ARG A 112 -38.84 -46.47 11.78
C ARG A 112 -37.38 -46.48 12.26
N TRP A 113 -36.45 -46.71 11.34
CA TRP A 113 -35.03 -46.53 11.59
C TRP A 113 -34.65 -45.07 11.33
N GLN A 114 -33.76 -44.54 12.17
CA GLN A 114 -33.20 -43.20 12.05
C GLN A 114 -31.70 -43.28 12.32
N ILE A 115 -30.95 -42.37 11.70
CA ILE A 115 -29.49 -42.27 11.87
C ILE A 115 -29.24 -41.49 13.17
N ALA A 116 -28.65 -42.16 14.16
CA ALA A 116 -28.31 -41.59 15.46
C ALA A 116 -26.87 -41.09 15.56
N GLY A 117 -26.03 -41.42 14.58
CA GLY A 117 -24.63 -41.02 14.57
C GLY A 117 -23.96 -41.29 13.23
N LEU A 118 -23.11 -40.36 12.81
CA LEU A 118 -22.21 -40.45 11.67
C LEU A 118 -20.86 -39.84 12.08
N PRO A 119 -19.75 -40.18 11.39
CA PRO A 119 -18.50 -39.47 11.57
C PRO A 119 -18.69 -37.98 11.31
N GLU A 120 -17.99 -37.14 12.07
CA GLU A 120 -18.00 -35.70 11.85
C GLU A 120 -17.52 -35.39 10.43
N LEU A 121 -18.35 -34.70 9.65
CA LEU A 121 -17.99 -34.25 8.31
C LEU A 121 -17.60 -32.78 8.36
N VAL A 122 -16.39 -32.48 7.90
CA VAL A 122 -15.86 -31.12 7.83
C VAL A 122 -15.64 -30.79 6.35
N ALA A 123 -16.26 -29.73 5.85
CA ALA A 123 -15.99 -29.22 4.53
C ALA A 123 -15.28 -27.87 4.65
N LEU A 124 -14.14 -27.73 3.97
CA LEU A 124 -13.30 -26.55 3.98
C LEU A 124 -13.27 -26.00 2.54
N PRO A 125 -14.13 -25.00 2.23
CA PRO A 125 -14.27 -24.45 0.87
C PRO A 125 -12.95 -23.98 0.25
N LEU A 126 -12.08 -23.43 1.09
CA LEU A 126 -10.75 -22.98 0.74
C LEU A 126 -9.83 -23.16 1.94
N ALA A 127 -8.97 -24.15 1.84
CA ALA A 127 -8.00 -24.51 2.86
C ALA A 127 -6.59 -24.49 2.25
N MET A 128 -5.64 -23.89 2.97
CA MET A 128 -4.24 -23.95 2.63
C MET A 128 -3.58 -25.10 3.37
N ALA A 129 -3.19 -26.16 2.66
CA ALA A 129 -2.31 -27.20 3.19
C ALA A 129 -0.91 -26.64 3.37
N GLU A 130 -0.46 -26.50 4.62
CA GLU A 130 0.86 -25.93 4.97
C GLU A 130 1.97 -26.98 4.95
N LYS A 131 1.68 -28.17 5.48
CA LYS A 131 2.61 -29.29 5.59
C LYS A 131 1.85 -30.61 5.76
N GLN A 132 2.50 -31.71 5.39
CA GLN A 132 2.12 -33.07 5.75
C GLN A 132 3.29 -33.71 6.49
N ASP A 133 3.06 -34.23 7.69
CA ASP A 133 4.11 -34.93 8.44
C ASP A 133 4.26 -36.40 8.02
N LEU A 134 5.31 -37.07 8.52
CA LEU A 134 5.59 -38.48 8.24
C LEU A 134 4.50 -39.44 8.75
N ALA A 135 3.65 -38.99 9.68
CA ALA A 135 2.53 -39.77 10.21
C ALA A 135 1.26 -39.63 9.36
N GLY A 136 1.28 -38.77 8.33
CA GLY A 136 0.12 -38.50 7.47
C GLY A 136 -0.78 -37.37 7.97
N THR A 137 -0.36 -36.59 8.97
CA THR A 137 -1.11 -35.42 9.44
C THR A 137 -0.91 -34.25 8.49
N VAL A 138 -1.99 -33.75 7.90
CA VAL A 138 -2.00 -32.53 7.10
C VAL A 138 -2.49 -31.36 7.94
N PHE A 139 -1.76 -30.25 7.90
CA PHE A 139 -2.07 -29.03 8.63
C PHE A 139 -2.65 -28.01 7.67
N PHE A 140 -3.89 -27.60 7.91
CA PHE A 140 -4.61 -26.61 7.11
C PHE A 140 -4.77 -25.28 7.83
N SER A 141 -4.51 -24.19 7.12
CA SER A 141 -4.92 -22.84 7.51
C SER A 141 -6.17 -22.39 6.73
N LEU A 142 -7.10 -21.72 7.43
CA LEU A 142 -8.36 -21.21 6.89
C LEU A 142 -8.39 -19.67 6.87
N ALA A 143 -9.37 -19.10 6.17
CA ALA A 143 -9.49 -17.64 5.94
C ALA A 143 -9.60 -16.84 7.24
N ASP A 144 -10.28 -17.42 8.21
CA ASP A 144 -10.56 -16.82 9.50
C ASP A 144 -9.40 -17.00 10.50
N GLY A 145 -8.25 -17.50 10.02
CA GLY A 145 -7.06 -17.76 10.82
C GLY A 145 -7.13 -19.06 11.64
N LYS A 146 -8.23 -19.82 11.56
CA LYS A 146 -8.31 -21.13 12.24
C LYS A 146 -7.39 -22.14 11.55
N ARG A 147 -6.88 -23.06 12.37
CA ARG A 147 -6.09 -24.20 11.92
C ARG A 147 -6.86 -25.50 12.15
N VAL A 148 -6.83 -26.37 11.13
CA VAL A 148 -7.47 -27.68 11.16
C VAL A 148 -6.43 -28.73 10.80
N THR A 149 -6.41 -29.85 11.52
CA THR A 149 -5.53 -30.98 11.23
C THR A 149 -6.34 -32.18 10.83
N LEU A 150 -5.96 -32.84 9.74
CA LEU A 150 -6.63 -34.04 9.25
C LEU A 150 -5.61 -35.13 8.92
N GLN A 151 -5.93 -36.38 9.24
CA GLN A 151 -5.09 -37.55 8.95
C GLN A 151 -5.36 -38.11 7.56
N THR A 152 -4.35 -38.48 6.78
CA THR A 152 -4.54 -39.11 5.47
C THR A 152 -3.42 -40.10 5.15
N ASP A 153 -3.78 -41.14 4.40
CA ASP A 153 -2.81 -42.08 3.82
C ASP A 153 -2.41 -41.65 2.40
N SER A 154 -3.13 -40.69 1.81
CA SER A 154 -2.83 -40.13 0.49
C SER A 154 -1.90 -38.91 0.61
N PRO A 155 -0.92 -38.77 -0.28
CA PRO A 155 -0.05 -37.60 -0.29
C PRO A 155 -0.84 -36.35 -0.69
N VAL A 156 -0.59 -35.26 0.03
CA VAL A 156 -0.90 -33.88 -0.34
C VAL A 156 0.44 -33.21 -0.58
N GLU A 157 0.58 -32.41 -1.64
CA GLU A 157 1.82 -31.68 -1.96
C GLU A 157 1.74 -30.23 -1.46
N PRO A 158 2.08 -29.93 -0.20
CA PRO A 158 2.10 -28.57 0.32
C PRO A 158 3.30 -27.76 -0.22
N PRO A 159 3.20 -26.42 -0.31
CA PRO A 159 2.00 -25.63 -0.04
C PRO A 159 0.97 -25.74 -1.17
N ALA A 160 -0.29 -26.01 -0.81
CA ALA A 160 -1.40 -26.12 -1.76
C ALA A 160 -2.68 -25.53 -1.18
N ALA A 161 -3.33 -24.63 -1.91
CA ALA A 161 -4.69 -24.21 -1.60
C ALA A 161 -5.69 -25.11 -2.34
N GLY A 162 -6.79 -25.47 -1.70
CA GLY A 162 -7.77 -26.38 -2.29
C GLY A 162 -9.06 -26.47 -1.49
N PHE A 163 -10.01 -27.18 -2.08
CA PHE A 163 -11.22 -27.63 -1.40
C PHE A 163 -10.89 -28.91 -0.63
N ALA A 164 -11.04 -28.91 0.69
CA ALA A 164 -10.73 -30.06 1.53
C ALA A 164 -11.98 -30.61 2.23
N VAL A 165 -12.07 -31.93 2.36
CA VAL A 165 -13.16 -32.62 3.06
C VAL A 165 -12.56 -33.59 4.07
N GLY A 166 -12.96 -33.44 5.33
CA GLY A 166 -12.65 -34.34 6.41
C GLY A 166 -13.85 -35.21 6.80
N ALA A 167 -13.59 -36.45 7.22
CA ALA A 167 -14.56 -37.33 7.87
C ALA A 167 -13.90 -38.02 9.08
N GLY A 168 -14.44 -37.80 10.29
CA GLY A 168 -13.92 -38.41 11.52
C GLY A 168 -12.45 -38.10 11.79
N GLY A 169 -12.02 -36.87 11.53
CA GLY A 169 -10.63 -36.42 11.70
C GLY A 169 -9.66 -36.90 10.60
N ARG A 170 -10.15 -37.60 9.57
CA ARG A 170 -9.36 -38.00 8.39
C ARG A 170 -9.68 -37.11 7.20
N LEU A 171 -8.69 -36.72 6.41
CA LEU A 171 -8.89 -36.06 5.12
C LEU A 171 -9.30 -37.14 4.11
N VAL A 172 -10.49 -36.98 3.54
CA VAL A 172 -11.08 -37.96 2.62
C VAL A 172 -11.12 -37.47 1.18
N HIS A 173 -11.02 -36.16 0.97
CA HIS A 173 -10.91 -35.56 -0.35
C HIS A 173 -10.16 -34.23 -0.27
N PHE A 174 -9.26 -34.00 -1.22
CA PHE A 174 -8.59 -32.72 -1.41
C PHE A 174 -8.52 -32.42 -2.90
N ALA A 175 -9.21 -31.38 -3.35
CA ALA A 175 -9.14 -30.88 -4.72
C ALA A 175 -8.28 -29.60 -4.73
N PRO A 176 -7.01 -29.68 -5.15
CA PRO A 176 -6.15 -28.50 -5.23
C PRO A 176 -6.67 -27.52 -6.27
N LEU A 177 -6.52 -26.23 -5.99
CA LEU A 177 -6.77 -25.16 -6.94
C LEU A 177 -5.67 -25.11 -8.01
N GLU A 178 -5.99 -24.50 -9.15
CA GLU A 178 -5.02 -24.27 -10.22
C GLU A 178 -3.91 -23.35 -9.71
N LYS A 179 -2.66 -23.81 -9.80
CA LYS A 179 -1.49 -23.03 -9.41
C LYS A 179 -0.99 -22.19 -10.59
N VAL A 180 -0.90 -20.88 -10.39
CA VAL A 180 -0.36 -19.93 -11.37
C VAL A 180 0.86 -19.24 -10.77
N THR A 181 2.00 -19.30 -11.44
CA THR A 181 3.21 -18.59 -11.02
C THR A 181 3.26 -17.22 -11.68
N VAL A 182 3.51 -16.18 -10.88
CA VAL A 182 3.76 -14.82 -11.37
C VAL A 182 5.24 -14.49 -11.14
N SER A 183 5.96 -14.25 -12.24
CA SER A 183 7.40 -13.96 -12.21
C SER A 183 7.71 -12.67 -11.46
N LYS A 184 6.92 -11.61 -11.68
CA LYS A 184 7.00 -10.33 -10.96
C LYS A 184 5.61 -9.70 -10.83
N LEU A 185 5.27 -9.23 -9.63
CA LEU A 185 4.10 -8.41 -9.35
C LEU A 185 4.33 -6.99 -9.85
N LEU A 186 3.43 -6.46 -10.68
CA LEU A 186 3.51 -5.09 -11.18
C LEU A 186 2.57 -4.16 -10.44
N ALA A 187 1.28 -4.48 -10.42
CA ALA A 187 0.26 -3.64 -9.80
C ALA A 187 -0.69 -4.47 -8.94
N LEU A 188 -1.31 -3.81 -7.98
CA LEU A 188 -2.30 -4.42 -7.10
C LEU A 188 -3.38 -3.40 -6.76
N SER A 189 -4.64 -3.82 -6.88
CA SER A 189 -5.82 -3.11 -6.42
C SER A 189 -6.71 -4.05 -5.58
N GLY A 190 -7.83 -3.55 -5.07
CA GLY A 190 -8.82 -4.41 -4.40
C GLY A 190 -9.45 -5.47 -5.31
N GLU A 191 -9.39 -5.29 -6.64
CA GLU A 191 -10.10 -6.14 -7.59
C GLU A 191 -9.18 -6.97 -8.49
N TYR A 192 -7.92 -6.57 -8.67
CA TYR A 192 -6.99 -7.25 -9.57
C TYR A 192 -5.55 -7.21 -9.06
N LEU A 193 -4.79 -8.20 -9.50
CA LEU A 193 -3.34 -8.29 -9.43
C LEU A 193 -2.80 -8.31 -10.86
N GLU A 194 -1.81 -7.46 -11.18
CA GLU A 194 -1.14 -7.47 -12.48
C GLU A 194 0.23 -8.17 -12.35
N GLY A 195 0.41 -9.28 -13.06
CA GLY A 195 1.71 -9.94 -13.18
C GLY A 195 2.41 -9.59 -14.49
N GLU A 196 3.73 -9.58 -14.49
CA GLU A 196 4.55 -9.12 -15.63
C GLU A 196 4.30 -9.88 -16.94
N GLU A 197 4.15 -11.20 -16.84
CA GLU A 197 3.89 -12.09 -18.00
C GLU A 197 2.43 -12.56 -18.08
N THR A 198 1.67 -12.44 -16.99
CA THR A 198 0.27 -12.92 -16.91
C THR A 198 -0.75 -11.82 -17.21
N GLY A 199 -0.34 -10.55 -17.22
CA GLY A 199 -1.26 -9.42 -17.28
C GLY A 199 -2.15 -9.34 -16.03
N GLN A 200 -3.33 -8.75 -16.18
CA GLN A 200 -4.28 -8.56 -15.10
C GLN A 200 -5.05 -9.85 -14.76
N LEU A 201 -5.02 -10.22 -13.49
CA LEU A 201 -5.69 -11.37 -12.89
C LEU A 201 -6.68 -10.88 -11.84
N ARG A 202 -7.96 -11.21 -12.00
CA ARG A 202 -9.02 -10.75 -11.10
C ARG A 202 -8.98 -11.47 -9.76
N LEU A 203 -9.08 -10.69 -8.67
CA LEU A 203 -9.19 -11.18 -7.30
C LEU A 203 -10.65 -11.53 -6.97
N ALA A 204 -10.84 -12.48 -6.06
CA ALA A 204 -12.11 -12.69 -5.41
C ALA A 204 -12.24 -11.73 -4.21
N GLU A 205 -13.48 -11.44 -3.77
CA GLU A 205 -13.72 -10.51 -2.63
C GLU A 205 -12.97 -10.90 -1.34
N ASN A 206 -12.74 -12.20 -1.13
CA ASN A 206 -12.04 -12.74 0.04
C ASN A 206 -10.73 -13.45 -0.35
N THR A 207 -9.95 -12.90 -1.28
CA THR A 207 -8.64 -13.47 -1.65
C THR A 207 -7.69 -13.49 -0.45
N PHE A 208 -7.03 -14.63 -0.24
CA PHE A 208 -6.16 -14.89 0.89
C PHE A 208 -4.75 -14.48 0.53
N PHE A 209 -4.11 -13.64 1.34
CA PHE A 209 -2.68 -13.36 1.21
C PHE A 209 -1.92 -14.08 2.31
N LEU A 210 -0.95 -14.88 1.91
CA LEU A 210 -0.14 -15.68 2.80
C LEU A 210 1.34 -15.38 2.58
N GLN A 211 2.10 -15.42 3.65
CA GLN A 211 3.56 -15.37 3.60
C GLN A 211 4.13 -16.46 4.49
N GLN A 212 5.15 -17.14 4.00
CA GLN A 212 5.92 -18.06 4.81
C GLN A 212 6.86 -17.27 5.72
N LYS A 213 6.79 -17.51 7.03
CA LYS A 213 7.73 -16.97 8.02
C LYS A 213 8.08 -18.05 9.03
N ASN A 214 9.38 -18.30 9.25
CA ASN A 214 9.87 -19.30 10.20
C ASN A 214 9.25 -20.70 9.95
N ASN A 215 9.18 -21.13 8.68
CA ASN A 215 8.57 -22.39 8.24
C ASN A 215 7.07 -22.55 8.60
N MET A 216 6.36 -21.44 8.84
CA MET A 216 4.90 -21.44 9.00
C MET A 216 4.26 -20.47 8.02
N LEU A 217 3.10 -20.85 7.48
CA LEU A 217 2.29 -19.92 6.70
C LEU A 217 1.52 -19.01 7.66
N GLN A 218 1.61 -17.71 7.40
CA GLN A 218 0.87 -16.67 8.11
C GLN A 218 -0.02 -15.92 7.14
N ILE A 219 -1.25 -15.66 7.55
CA ILE A 219 -2.14 -14.75 6.82
C ILE A 219 -1.63 -13.33 7.04
N VAL A 220 -1.44 -12.61 5.94
CA VAL A 220 -0.96 -11.24 5.94
C VAL A 220 -1.97 -10.34 5.25
N SER A 221 -1.90 -9.04 5.52
CA SER A 221 -2.67 -8.05 4.76
C SER A 221 -2.27 -8.10 3.28
N GLN A 222 -3.22 -7.81 2.39
CA GLN A 222 -2.95 -7.58 0.98
C GLN A 222 -1.83 -6.55 0.75
N GLN A 223 -1.68 -5.58 1.65
CA GLN A 223 -0.63 -4.56 1.57
C GLN A 223 0.80 -5.13 1.66
N ALA A 224 0.96 -6.37 2.17
CA ALA A 224 2.23 -7.08 2.19
C ALA A 224 2.71 -7.47 0.78
N ALA A 225 1.81 -7.52 -0.20
CA ALA A 225 2.18 -7.69 -1.61
C ALA A 225 2.68 -6.34 -2.17
N ILE A 226 3.95 -6.31 -2.57
CA ILE A 226 4.65 -5.09 -3.00
C ILE A 226 5.00 -5.24 -4.49
N PRO A 227 4.70 -4.23 -5.33
CA PRO A 227 5.21 -4.18 -6.70
C PRO A 227 6.71 -4.47 -6.77
N GLY A 228 7.15 -5.17 -7.80
CA GLY A 228 8.52 -5.66 -7.93
C GLY A 228 8.82 -6.95 -7.16
N MET A 229 7.94 -7.44 -6.27
CA MET A 229 8.08 -8.78 -5.69
C MET A 229 8.10 -9.83 -6.80
N LYS A 230 9.03 -10.78 -6.70
CA LYS A 230 9.21 -11.86 -7.68
C LYS A 230 8.71 -13.19 -7.12
N GLN A 231 8.41 -14.13 -8.00
CA GLN A 231 8.09 -15.53 -7.67
C GLN A 231 6.85 -15.69 -6.77
N LEU A 232 5.77 -14.97 -7.07
CA LEU A 232 4.51 -15.17 -6.36
C LEU A 232 3.84 -16.44 -6.87
N THR A 233 3.22 -17.19 -5.96
CA THR A 233 2.34 -18.31 -6.31
C THR A 233 0.89 -17.92 -6.08
N LEU A 234 0.07 -17.99 -7.10
CA LEU A 234 -1.37 -17.73 -7.02
C LEU A 234 -2.15 -19.04 -7.14
N TYR A 235 -3.30 -19.09 -6.50
CA TYR A 235 -4.22 -20.22 -6.58
C TYR A 235 -5.55 -19.74 -7.16
N ARG A 236 -5.94 -20.30 -8.29
CA ARG A 236 -7.06 -19.86 -9.13
C ARG A 236 -8.20 -20.87 -9.12
N GLN A 237 -9.42 -20.34 -9.13
CA GLN A 237 -10.66 -21.11 -9.27
C GLN A 237 -11.68 -20.27 -10.05
N ASP A 238 -12.31 -20.87 -11.07
CA ASP A 238 -13.35 -20.23 -11.89
C ASP A 238 -12.92 -18.87 -12.47
N GLY A 239 -11.66 -18.77 -12.89
CA GLY A 239 -11.09 -17.55 -13.45
C GLY A 239 -10.61 -16.52 -12.41
N LEU A 240 -10.95 -16.68 -11.13
CA LEU A 240 -10.62 -15.76 -10.03
C LEU A 240 -9.46 -16.27 -9.17
N ILE A 241 -8.62 -15.35 -8.70
CA ILE A 241 -7.56 -15.66 -7.73
C ILE A 241 -8.16 -15.75 -6.34
N ARG A 242 -8.02 -16.91 -5.70
CA ARG A 242 -8.56 -17.21 -4.38
C ARG A 242 -7.51 -17.11 -3.28
N ALA A 243 -6.26 -17.42 -3.57
CA ALA A 243 -5.15 -17.24 -2.63
C ALA A 243 -3.87 -16.80 -3.35
N VAL A 244 -3.02 -16.08 -2.62
CA VAL A 244 -1.73 -15.54 -3.04
C VAL A 244 -0.72 -15.92 -1.98
N LEU A 245 0.29 -16.68 -2.36
CA LEU A 245 1.46 -16.99 -1.55
C LEU A 245 2.62 -16.08 -1.99
N LEU A 246 3.02 -15.20 -1.08
CA LEU A 246 4.12 -14.26 -1.22
C LEU A 246 5.46 -14.96 -0.92
N PRO A 247 6.57 -14.47 -1.48
CA PRO A 247 7.91 -14.94 -1.10
C PRO A 247 8.19 -14.71 0.39
N GLU A 248 9.03 -15.56 0.98
CA GLU A 248 9.39 -15.51 2.41
C GLU A 248 10.04 -14.18 2.79
N SER A 249 10.96 -13.68 1.94
CA SER A 249 11.58 -12.37 2.09
C SER A 249 11.51 -11.58 0.79
N TYR A 250 11.56 -10.26 0.91
CA TYR A 250 11.66 -9.35 -0.22
C TYR A 250 12.61 -8.22 0.13
N ARG A 251 13.75 -8.21 -0.58
CA ARG A 251 14.69 -7.10 -0.56
C ARG A 251 14.56 -6.34 -1.88
N PRO A 252 14.20 -5.05 -1.85
CA PRO A 252 14.10 -4.29 -3.08
C PRO A 252 15.48 -4.03 -3.69
N GLU A 253 15.69 -4.52 -4.90
CA GLU A 253 16.89 -4.25 -5.71
C GLU A 253 16.67 -3.09 -6.69
N SER A 254 15.42 -2.90 -7.12
CA SER A 254 14.98 -1.85 -8.03
C SER A 254 13.90 -0.99 -7.39
N ILE A 255 13.75 0.21 -7.93
CA ILE A 255 12.63 1.10 -7.64
C ILE A 255 11.89 1.41 -8.93
N ARG A 256 10.58 1.60 -8.80
CA ARG A 256 9.63 1.82 -9.90
C ARG A 256 9.07 3.23 -9.74
N VAL A 257 9.42 4.12 -10.66
CA VAL A 257 9.10 5.56 -10.60
C VAL A 257 8.03 5.87 -11.63
N LEU A 258 6.88 6.39 -11.18
CA LEU A 258 5.84 6.90 -12.08
C LEU A 258 6.26 8.28 -12.59
N LEU A 259 6.37 8.42 -13.91
CA LEU A 259 6.80 9.65 -14.55
C LEU A 259 5.60 10.54 -14.87
N GLY A 260 5.58 11.76 -14.35
CA GLY A 260 4.57 12.76 -14.71
C GLY A 260 4.81 13.42 -16.06
N THR A 261 3.84 14.20 -16.54
CA THR A 261 4.00 15.05 -17.72
C THR A 261 4.98 16.20 -17.47
N THR A 262 5.26 17.03 -18.47
CA THR A 262 6.03 18.26 -18.26
C THR A 262 5.36 19.13 -17.19
N GLY A 263 6.12 19.64 -16.23
CA GLY A 263 5.59 20.41 -15.11
C GLY A 263 4.91 19.59 -14.01
N PHE A 264 4.93 18.24 -14.10
CA PHE A 264 4.29 17.33 -13.14
C PHE A 264 2.76 17.55 -13.03
N GLU A 265 2.11 17.94 -14.14
CA GLU A 265 0.69 18.33 -14.15
C GLU A 265 -0.26 17.12 -14.12
N SER A 266 0.17 15.98 -14.68
CA SER A 266 -0.60 14.73 -14.76
C SER A 266 0.32 13.52 -14.79
N PHE A 267 -0.19 12.34 -14.47
CA PHE A 267 0.48 11.06 -14.71
C PHE A 267 0.08 10.40 -16.04
N LEU A 268 -0.98 10.90 -16.69
CA LEU A 268 -1.47 10.39 -17.96
C LEU A 268 -0.84 11.16 -19.11
N HIS A 269 -0.13 10.44 -19.98
CA HIS A 269 0.49 10.96 -21.19
C HIS A 269 -0.39 10.60 -22.38
N GLU A 270 -0.84 11.60 -23.15
CA GLU A 270 -1.62 11.37 -24.38
C GLU A 270 -0.75 10.72 -25.46
N GLU A 271 0.47 11.25 -25.63
CA GLU A 271 1.42 10.85 -26.64
C GLU A 271 2.86 10.90 -26.09
N VAL A 272 3.65 9.89 -26.43
CA VAL A 272 4.99 9.67 -25.88
C VAL A 272 5.96 9.44 -27.03
N HIS A 273 6.94 10.33 -27.14
CA HIS A 273 8.01 10.25 -28.12
C HIS A 273 9.26 9.74 -27.42
N LEU A 274 9.76 8.58 -27.81
CA LEU A 274 10.94 7.96 -27.22
C LEU A 274 12.08 7.91 -28.23
N ALA A 275 13.31 8.06 -27.75
CA ALA A 275 14.53 7.71 -28.47
C ALA A 275 15.43 6.87 -27.57
N VAL A 276 16.08 5.84 -28.11
CA VAL A 276 17.00 4.99 -27.35
C VAL A 276 18.46 5.36 -27.66
N THR A 277 19.34 5.39 -26.66
CA THR A 277 20.76 5.76 -26.87
C THR A 277 21.68 4.56 -27.11
N GLY A 278 21.17 3.34 -26.96
CA GLY A 278 21.88 2.08 -27.22
C GLY A 278 20.92 1.02 -27.76
N PRO A 279 21.35 -0.24 -27.86
CA PRO A 279 20.47 -1.33 -28.28
C PRO A 279 19.42 -1.61 -27.21
N PHE A 280 18.16 -1.75 -27.64
CA PHE A 280 17.01 -2.03 -26.77
C PHE A 280 16.12 -3.12 -27.37
N LEU A 281 15.29 -3.70 -26.52
CA LEU A 281 14.22 -4.61 -26.89
C LEU A 281 12.89 -4.00 -26.45
N LEU A 282 11.96 -3.84 -27.38
CA LEU A 282 10.56 -3.56 -27.06
C LEU A 282 9.83 -4.89 -26.95
N GLU A 283 9.30 -5.20 -25.78
CA GLU A 283 8.57 -6.45 -25.53
C GLU A 283 7.11 -6.18 -25.14
N ASP A 284 6.21 -7.03 -25.65
CA ASP A 284 4.91 -7.30 -25.06
C ASP A 284 4.98 -8.72 -24.50
N LYS A 285 5.26 -8.82 -23.19
CA LYS A 285 5.53 -10.10 -22.52
C LYS A 285 4.30 -11.00 -22.45
N VAL A 286 3.09 -10.42 -22.43
CA VAL A 286 1.84 -11.19 -22.38
C VAL A 286 1.52 -11.78 -23.75
N ALA A 287 1.72 -11.01 -24.82
CA ALA A 287 1.52 -11.50 -26.19
C ALA A 287 2.71 -12.33 -26.72
N GLY A 288 3.87 -12.27 -26.07
CA GLY A 288 5.11 -12.92 -26.51
C GLY A 288 5.76 -12.26 -27.72
N ASN A 289 5.50 -10.97 -27.96
CA ASN A 289 6.05 -10.21 -29.09
C ASN A 289 7.29 -9.42 -28.67
N SER A 290 8.26 -9.31 -29.58
CA SER A 290 9.55 -8.68 -29.29
C SER A 290 10.14 -8.00 -30.53
N PHE A 291 10.58 -6.76 -30.39
CA PHE A 291 11.14 -5.93 -31.48
C PHE A 291 12.48 -5.35 -31.05
N ARG A 292 13.51 -5.48 -31.89
CA ARG A 292 14.84 -4.95 -31.61
C ARG A 292 14.96 -3.50 -32.07
N LEU A 293 15.66 -2.71 -31.27
CA LEU A 293 15.94 -1.31 -31.56
C LEU A 293 17.45 -1.05 -31.49
N ALA A 294 17.97 -0.30 -32.45
CA ALA A 294 19.34 0.20 -32.47
C ALA A 294 19.44 1.58 -31.81
N GLY A 295 20.63 1.94 -31.34
CA GLY A 295 20.88 3.26 -30.76
C GLY A 295 20.58 4.38 -31.77
N GLY A 296 19.86 5.41 -31.32
CA GLY A 296 19.38 6.54 -32.11
C GLY A 296 17.98 6.35 -32.70
N GLU A 297 17.41 5.15 -32.65
CA GLU A 297 16.06 4.89 -33.14
C GLU A 297 14.98 5.50 -32.24
N LYS A 298 13.84 5.82 -32.86
CA LYS A 298 12.73 6.53 -32.25
C LYS A 298 11.42 5.75 -32.34
N LEU A 299 10.58 5.92 -31.32
CA LEU A 299 9.26 5.32 -31.22
C LEU A 299 8.24 6.40 -30.90
N LEU A 300 7.03 6.22 -31.45
CA LEU A 300 5.86 6.98 -31.06
C LEU A 300 4.86 6.04 -30.38
N LEU A 301 4.39 6.40 -29.20
CA LEU A 301 3.38 5.67 -28.47
C LEU A 301 2.22 6.59 -28.09
N HIS A 302 0.99 6.14 -28.25
CA HIS A 302 -0.22 6.86 -27.82
C HIS A 302 -1.29 5.88 -27.37
N ALA A 303 -2.27 6.38 -26.63
CA ALA A 303 -3.44 5.60 -26.24
C ALA A 303 -4.44 5.52 -27.40
N GLU A 304 -4.86 4.32 -27.78
CA GLU A 304 -5.84 4.09 -28.85
C GLU A 304 -6.66 2.83 -28.57
N ASP A 305 -8.00 2.93 -28.63
CA ASP A 305 -8.93 1.80 -28.44
C ASP A 305 -8.67 0.93 -27.19
N GLY A 306 -8.28 1.54 -26.07
CA GLY A 306 -8.00 0.79 -24.84
C GLY A 306 -6.61 0.13 -24.79
N ARG A 307 -5.71 0.49 -25.71
CA ARG A 307 -4.42 -0.18 -25.94
C ARG A 307 -3.27 0.82 -26.00
N VAL A 308 -2.05 0.30 -25.88
CA VAL A 308 -0.83 1.04 -26.21
C VAL A 308 -0.56 0.86 -27.71
N ALA A 309 -0.87 1.88 -28.51
CA ALA A 309 -0.47 1.92 -29.91
C ALA A 309 1.00 2.32 -30.01
N VAL A 310 1.77 1.60 -30.81
CA VAL A 310 3.21 1.80 -31.02
C VAL A 310 3.47 1.94 -32.51
N THR A 311 4.17 3.00 -32.90
CA THR A 311 4.76 3.13 -34.24
C THR A 311 6.26 2.90 -34.12
N LEU A 312 6.74 1.83 -34.76
CA LEU A 312 8.14 1.42 -34.79
C LEU A 312 8.98 2.31 -35.73
N PRO A 313 10.32 2.31 -35.62
CA PRO A 313 11.19 3.09 -36.52
C PRO A 313 11.03 2.71 -37.99
N SER A 314 10.62 1.47 -38.27
CA SER A 314 10.32 0.96 -39.61
C SER A 314 9.03 1.54 -40.22
N GLY A 315 8.20 2.21 -39.42
CA GLY A 315 6.85 2.64 -39.77
C GLY A 315 5.77 1.58 -39.52
N GLU A 316 6.16 0.37 -39.11
CA GLU A 316 5.23 -0.67 -38.67
C GLU A 316 4.46 -0.23 -37.43
N LYS A 317 3.16 -0.55 -37.39
CA LYS A 317 2.27 -0.25 -36.26
C LYS A 317 1.95 -1.51 -35.49
N TYR A 318 2.03 -1.43 -34.16
CA TYR A 318 1.68 -2.49 -33.22
C TYR A 318 0.71 -1.94 -32.17
N ALA A 319 -0.20 -2.77 -31.66
CA ALA A 319 -1.12 -2.36 -30.59
C ALA A 319 -1.11 -3.42 -29.48
N ALA A 320 -0.61 -3.05 -28.31
CA ALA A 320 -0.53 -3.92 -27.15
C ALA A 320 -1.78 -3.76 -26.28
N ALA A 321 -2.47 -4.87 -25.98
CA ALA A 321 -3.57 -4.87 -25.01
C ALA A 321 -3.09 -4.70 -23.56
N GLY A 322 -1.82 -5.05 -23.30
CA GLY A 322 -1.18 -4.92 -22.01
C GLY A 322 -0.06 -3.89 -22.00
N ARG A 323 0.86 -4.10 -21.07
CA ARG A 323 2.05 -3.27 -20.87
C ARG A 323 3.13 -3.65 -21.88
N VAL A 324 3.80 -2.64 -22.44
CA VAL A 324 5.03 -2.81 -23.23
C VAL A 324 6.25 -2.39 -22.42
N TYR A 325 7.37 -3.06 -22.66
CA TYR A 325 8.62 -2.89 -21.93
C TYR A 325 9.72 -2.51 -22.91
N LEU A 326 10.45 -1.43 -22.62
CA LEU A 326 11.62 -1.00 -23.37
C LEU A 326 12.87 -1.35 -22.56
N LEU A 327 13.43 -2.53 -22.81
CA LEU A 327 14.51 -3.16 -22.04
C LEU A 327 15.89 -2.90 -22.67
N PRO A 328 16.87 -2.34 -21.94
CA PRO A 328 18.22 -2.11 -22.48
C PRO A 328 18.96 -3.42 -22.70
N GLN A 329 19.73 -3.52 -23.79
CA GLN A 329 20.67 -4.63 -24.08
C GLN A 329 22.12 -4.18 -23.80
N GLY A 330 22.33 -3.45 -22.70
CA GLY A 330 23.60 -2.82 -22.34
C GLY A 330 23.40 -1.61 -21.44
N SER A 331 24.26 -0.60 -21.56
CA SER A 331 24.20 0.66 -20.79
C SER A 331 23.41 1.78 -21.48
N GLY A 332 22.62 1.45 -22.50
CA GLY A 332 21.76 2.41 -23.20
C GLY A 332 20.71 3.02 -22.28
N ARG A 333 20.25 4.21 -22.63
CA ARG A 333 19.22 4.97 -21.91
C ARG A 333 18.01 5.22 -22.79
N VAL A 334 16.86 5.45 -22.17
CA VAL A 334 15.66 5.91 -22.84
C VAL A 334 15.54 7.42 -22.69
N ARG A 335 15.55 8.15 -23.79
CA ARG A 335 15.25 9.58 -23.84
C ARG A 335 13.75 9.75 -24.11
N VAL A 336 13.07 10.50 -23.25
CA VAL A 336 11.62 10.78 -23.41
C VAL A 336 11.47 12.17 -24.01
N GLU A 337 11.44 12.26 -25.34
CA GLU A 337 11.45 13.51 -26.12
C GLU A 337 10.18 14.35 -25.96
N SER A 338 9.07 13.75 -25.52
CA SER A 338 7.83 14.45 -25.16
C SER A 338 7.89 15.12 -23.78
N LEU A 339 8.95 14.90 -22.98
CA LEU A 339 9.11 15.51 -21.67
C LEU A 339 10.13 16.64 -21.65
N ARG A 340 9.88 17.61 -20.78
CA ARG A 340 10.85 18.61 -20.35
C ARG A 340 10.98 18.58 -18.82
N ARG A 341 12.22 18.70 -18.35
CA ARG A 341 12.60 18.74 -16.94
C ARG A 341 13.61 19.87 -16.70
N GLY A 342 13.74 20.30 -15.46
CA GLY A 342 14.74 21.27 -15.02
C GLY A 342 14.50 22.71 -15.48
N SER A 343 15.41 23.58 -15.05
CA SER A 343 15.47 24.98 -15.43
C SER A 343 16.96 25.38 -15.60
N PRO A 344 17.45 25.63 -16.83
CA PRO A 344 16.70 25.64 -18.10
C PRO A 344 16.15 24.26 -18.48
N PRO A 345 15.02 24.19 -19.23
CA PRO A 345 14.42 22.93 -19.61
C PRO A 345 15.33 22.06 -20.49
N PHE A 346 15.39 20.76 -20.21
CA PHE A 346 16.09 19.76 -21.03
C PHE A 346 15.22 18.51 -21.23
N ILE A 347 15.63 17.64 -22.17
CA ILE A 347 14.98 16.35 -22.42
C ILE A 347 15.60 15.30 -21.49
N PRO A 348 14.83 14.68 -20.58
CA PRO A 348 15.38 13.71 -19.64
C PRO A 348 15.74 12.38 -20.30
N GLU A 349 16.78 11.73 -19.77
CA GLU A 349 17.23 10.38 -20.14
C GLU A 349 17.24 9.47 -18.93
N TYR A 350 16.70 8.27 -19.07
CA TYR A 350 16.49 7.33 -17.97
C TYR A 350 17.34 6.07 -18.14
N ARG A 351 17.94 5.63 -17.03
CA ARG A 351 18.58 4.31 -16.89
C ARG A 351 17.53 3.23 -16.62
N GLY A 352 17.97 1.97 -16.59
CA GLY A 352 17.07 0.84 -16.44
C GLY A 352 16.15 0.68 -17.63
N HIS A 353 14.92 0.22 -17.41
CA HIS A 353 13.93 0.05 -18.46
C HIS A 353 12.71 0.96 -18.26
N LEU A 354 12.00 1.21 -19.35
CA LEU A 354 10.77 1.98 -19.32
C LEU A 354 9.59 1.05 -19.61
N GLU A 355 8.54 1.15 -18.80
CA GLU A 355 7.29 0.43 -18.97
C GLU A 355 6.19 1.40 -19.35
N ILE A 356 5.39 1.04 -20.35
CA ILE A 356 4.29 1.85 -20.83
C ILE A 356 3.02 1.01 -20.81
N ALA A 357 1.97 1.50 -20.16
CA ALA A 357 0.69 0.83 -20.08
C ALA A 357 -0.45 1.81 -20.33
N PHE A 358 -1.51 1.32 -20.99
CA PHE A 358 -2.75 2.07 -21.12
C PHE A 358 -3.45 2.20 -19.76
N HIS A 359 -3.95 3.39 -19.45
CA HIS A 359 -4.76 3.64 -18.26
C HIS A 359 -5.78 4.74 -18.55
N GLN A 360 -7.07 4.41 -18.39
CA GLN A 360 -8.21 5.30 -18.67
C GLN A 360 -8.29 5.78 -20.12
N ASP A 361 -7.69 6.91 -20.45
CA ASP A 361 -7.65 7.53 -21.78
C ASP A 361 -6.24 7.95 -22.20
N GLY A 362 -5.22 7.62 -21.39
CA GLY A 362 -3.82 7.95 -21.65
C GLY A 362 -2.87 6.79 -21.34
N LEU A 363 -1.58 7.11 -21.34
CA LEU A 363 -0.49 6.19 -21.05
C LEU A 363 0.14 6.52 -19.69
N LEU A 364 0.39 5.48 -18.89
CA LEU A 364 1.27 5.55 -17.72
C LEU A 364 2.69 5.18 -18.14
N LEU A 365 3.65 5.97 -17.67
CA LEU A 365 5.09 5.71 -17.84
C LEU A 365 5.69 5.35 -16.50
N VAL A 366 6.23 4.14 -16.38
CA VAL A 366 6.95 3.69 -15.18
C VAL A 366 8.38 3.36 -15.55
N ASN A 367 9.33 4.07 -14.95
CA ASN A 367 10.75 3.72 -15.06
C ASN A 367 11.13 2.78 -13.93
N GLU A 368 11.56 1.56 -14.25
CA GLU A 368 12.15 0.65 -13.28
C GLU A 368 13.67 0.66 -13.43
N VAL A 369 14.36 0.95 -12.32
CA VAL A 369 15.80 1.21 -12.29
C VAL A 369 16.40 0.63 -11.01
N PRO A 370 17.66 0.14 -11.02
CA PRO A 370 18.34 -0.27 -9.79
C PRO A 370 18.32 0.84 -8.74
N LEU A 371 18.13 0.48 -7.47
CA LEU A 371 17.95 1.45 -6.39
C LEU A 371 19.12 2.44 -6.26
N GLU A 372 20.36 1.99 -6.48
CA GLU A 372 21.54 2.88 -6.46
C GLU A 372 21.59 3.82 -7.67
N GLU A 373 21.21 3.33 -8.86
CA GLU A 373 21.20 4.16 -10.07
C GLU A 373 20.08 5.20 -10.07
N TYR A 374 18.96 4.92 -9.40
CA TYR A 374 17.92 5.91 -9.11
C TYR A 374 18.50 7.13 -8.40
N LEU A 375 19.38 6.91 -7.42
CA LEU A 375 19.98 7.96 -6.61
C LEU A 375 20.94 8.85 -7.41
N TYR A 376 21.50 8.36 -8.52
CA TYR A 376 22.32 9.19 -9.41
C TYR A 376 21.55 10.37 -10.00
N SER A 377 20.23 10.23 -10.14
CA SER A 377 19.35 11.31 -10.60
C SER A 377 18.65 12.03 -9.46
N VAL A 378 18.32 11.36 -8.35
CA VAL A 378 17.68 12.01 -7.19
C VAL A 378 18.63 12.97 -6.49
N VAL A 379 19.84 12.52 -6.13
CA VAL A 379 20.76 13.34 -5.32
C VAL A 379 21.06 14.71 -5.96
N PRO A 380 21.43 14.82 -7.25
CA PRO A 380 21.65 16.12 -7.87
C PRO A 380 20.35 16.91 -8.14
N SER A 381 19.20 16.22 -8.21
CA SER A 381 17.89 16.89 -8.36
C SER A 381 17.39 17.49 -7.04
N GLU A 382 17.76 16.90 -5.91
CA GLU A 382 17.37 17.34 -4.57
C GLU A 382 18.37 18.31 -3.96
N MET A 383 19.68 18.05 -4.11
CA MET A 383 20.73 18.83 -3.47
C MET A 383 21.70 19.41 -4.50
N PRO A 384 22.01 20.73 -4.43
CA PRO A 384 22.99 21.34 -5.31
C PRO A 384 24.37 20.66 -5.20
N VAL A 385 24.92 20.24 -6.33
CA VAL A 385 26.25 19.59 -6.40
C VAL A 385 27.36 20.49 -5.83
N SER A 386 27.20 21.81 -5.92
CA SER A 386 28.13 22.79 -5.34
C SER A 386 28.27 22.68 -3.82
N PHE A 387 27.39 21.95 -3.13
CA PHE A 387 27.51 21.69 -1.70
C PHE A 387 28.62 20.68 -1.36
N GLY A 388 29.21 20.02 -2.36
CA GLY A 388 30.38 19.15 -2.16
C GLY A 388 30.05 17.75 -1.62
N ALA A 389 31.08 16.92 -1.49
CA ALA A 389 30.93 15.48 -1.29
C ALA A 389 30.20 15.10 0.01
N VAL A 390 30.49 15.76 1.14
CA VAL A 390 29.90 15.40 2.44
C VAL A 390 28.38 15.62 2.46
N PRO A 391 27.83 16.81 2.12
CA PRO A 391 26.38 16.99 2.05
C PRO A 391 25.70 16.06 1.05
N LEU A 392 26.32 15.81 -0.12
CA LEU A 392 25.79 14.88 -1.11
C LEU A 392 25.75 13.44 -0.58
N ALA A 393 26.73 13.02 0.24
CA ALA A 393 26.73 11.72 0.90
C ALA A 393 25.61 11.62 1.95
N VAL A 394 25.38 12.69 2.73
CA VAL A 394 24.23 12.77 3.64
C VAL A 394 22.92 12.62 2.85
N GLN A 395 22.76 13.39 1.75
CA GLN A 395 21.58 13.34 0.89
C GLN A 395 21.37 11.94 0.28
N ALA A 396 22.45 11.26 -0.15
CA ALA A 396 22.38 9.91 -0.69
C ALA A 396 21.81 8.91 0.32
N VAL A 397 22.31 8.92 1.56
CA VAL A 397 21.82 8.03 2.64
C VAL A 397 20.38 8.35 3.02
N THR A 398 20.01 9.64 3.14
CA THR A 398 18.62 10.02 3.43
C THR A 398 17.67 9.66 2.29
N ALA A 399 18.10 9.85 1.04
CA ALA A 399 17.29 9.54 -0.13
C ALA A 399 17.09 8.03 -0.30
N ARG A 400 18.15 7.23 -0.07
CA ARG A 400 18.05 5.76 -0.08
C ARG A 400 17.09 5.25 0.99
N SER A 401 17.20 5.78 2.21
CA SER A 401 16.32 5.40 3.32
C SER A 401 14.86 5.74 3.02
N TYR A 402 14.60 6.93 2.45
CA TYR A 402 13.26 7.32 2.01
C TYR A 402 12.74 6.39 0.91
N ALA A 403 13.55 6.14 -0.13
CA ALA A 403 13.19 5.33 -1.28
C ALA A 403 12.80 3.90 -0.85
N VAL A 404 13.61 3.26 0.00
CA VAL A 404 13.28 1.93 0.55
C VAL A 404 11.98 2.01 1.36
N ALA A 405 11.80 3.00 2.24
CA ALA A 405 10.57 3.14 3.01
C ALA A 405 9.33 3.33 2.11
N ALA A 406 9.46 4.09 1.01
CA ALA A 406 8.41 4.32 0.04
C ALA A 406 7.99 3.02 -0.67
N ILE A 407 8.92 2.12 -0.97
CA ILE A 407 8.62 0.80 -1.56
C ILE A 407 7.65 0.00 -0.66
N PHE A 408 7.89 -0.03 0.65
CA PHE A 408 7.01 -0.75 1.59
C PHE A 408 5.70 -0.02 1.88
N ARG A 409 5.67 1.32 1.79
CA ARG A 409 4.45 2.12 2.01
C ARG A 409 3.52 2.18 0.79
N SER A 410 4.08 2.10 -0.43
CA SER A 410 3.55 2.64 -1.70
C SER A 410 2.02 2.81 -1.81
N GLY A 411 1.55 4.06 -1.76
CA GLY A 411 0.18 4.42 -2.16
C GLY A 411 -0.05 4.35 -3.68
N LEU A 412 0.99 4.06 -4.47
CA LEU A 412 0.98 4.04 -5.95
C LEU A 412 0.94 2.62 -6.53
N ARG A 413 0.62 1.60 -5.70
CA ARG A 413 0.54 0.18 -6.11
C ARG A 413 -0.38 -0.05 -7.30
N SER A 414 -1.49 0.70 -7.41
CA SER A 414 -2.42 0.59 -8.54
C SER A 414 -1.83 1.11 -9.86
N PHE A 415 -0.81 1.97 -9.79
CA PHE A 415 -0.07 2.54 -10.93
C PHE A 415 1.20 1.76 -11.28
N ALA A 416 1.40 0.60 -10.64
CA ALA A 416 2.62 -0.20 -10.75
C ALA A 416 3.92 0.52 -10.33
N ALA A 417 3.85 1.44 -9.38
CA ALA A 417 4.97 2.27 -8.95
C ALA A 417 5.16 2.30 -7.42
N HIS A 418 6.34 2.76 -6.99
CA HIS A 418 6.72 2.96 -5.59
C HIS A 418 6.69 4.44 -5.20
N VAL A 419 7.12 5.30 -6.13
CA VAL A 419 7.26 6.75 -5.99
C VAL A 419 6.86 7.42 -7.31
N ASP A 420 6.52 8.70 -7.25
CA ASP A 420 6.46 9.59 -8.41
C ASP A 420 7.77 10.39 -8.57
N ASP A 421 7.92 11.10 -9.69
CA ASP A 421 9.12 11.87 -10.03
C ASP A 421 9.11 13.33 -9.56
N SER A 422 8.13 13.72 -8.72
CA SER A 422 7.94 15.08 -8.22
C SER A 422 8.29 15.24 -6.73
N VAL A 423 8.11 16.45 -6.21
CA VAL A 423 8.24 16.78 -4.78
C VAL A 423 7.25 16.05 -3.88
N SER A 424 6.22 15.39 -4.44
CA SER A 424 5.30 14.54 -3.68
C SER A 424 5.99 13.28 -3.16
N SER A 425 7.06 12.86 -3.84
CA SER A 425 7.95 11.78 -3.43
C SER A 425 9.39 12.31 -3.27
N GLN A 426 10.23 12.12 -4.28
CA GLN A 426 11.55 12.74 -4.39
C GLN A 426 11.71 13.22 -5.82
N VAL A 427 12.30 14.39 -5.98
CA VAL A 427 12.55 14.96 -7.30
C VAL A 427 13.51 14.04 -8.06
N TYR A 428 13.03 13.46 -9.15
CA TYR A 428 13.76 12.49 -9.94
C TYR A 428 14.04 13.02 -11.34
N ASN A 429 15.33 13.06 -11.71
CA ASN A 429 15.80 13.44 -13.05
C ASN A 429 15.39 14.88 -13.47
N ASN A 430 15.34 15.79 -12.51
CA ASN A 430 15.10 17.22 -12.75
C ASN A 430 16.39 18.02 -12.94
N VAL A 431 17.53 17.40 -12.66
CA VAL A 431 18.88 17.86 -12.98
C VAL A 431 19.64 16.67 -13.60
N PRO A 432 20.43 16.88 -14.67
CA PRO A 432 21.24 15.80 -15.25
C PRO A 432 22.19 15.18 -14.22
N GLU A 433 22.50 13.90 -14.39
CA GLU A 433 23.48 13.19 -13.55
C GLU A 433 24.80 13.96 -13.44
N ASN A 434 25.40 13.93 -12.26
CA ASN A 434 26.67 14.57 -11.99
C ASN A 434 27.64 13.61 -11.31
N SER A 435 28.88 13.53 -11.81
CA SER A 435 29.90 12.59 -11.30
C SER A 435 30.21 12.75 -9.82
N THR A 436 30.13 13.95 -9.25
CA THR A 436 30.36 14.18 -7.81
C THR A 436 29.21 13.60 -6.99
N ALA A 437 27.96 13.80 -7.43
CA ALA A 437 26.79 13.21 -6.78
C ALA A 437 26.78 11.68 -6.94
N THR A 438 27.09 11.16 -8.13
CA THR A 438 27.26 9.72 -8.39
C THR A 438 28.30 9.12 -7.45
N SER A 439 29.48 9.74 -7.30
CA SER A 439 30.52 9.24 -6.41
C SER A 439 30.08 9.25 -4.94
N ALA A 440 29.31 10.25 -4.50
CA ALA A 440 28.75 10.28 -3.13
C ALA A 440 27.73 9.15 -2.89
N VAL A 441 26.93 8.80 -3.90
CA VAL A 441 26.03 7.63 -3.86
C VAL A 441 26.84 6.34 -3.75
N GLU A 442 27.84 6.15 -4.61
CA GLU A 442 28.69 4.95 -4.63
C GLU A 442 29.45 4.76 -3.31
N GLN A 443 30.03 5.83 -2.75
CA GLN A 443 30.74 5.79 -1.47
C GLN A 443 29.85 5.47 -0.27
N THR A 444 28.53 5.66 -0.42
CA THR A 444 27.53 5.38 0.62
C THR A 444 26.60 4.22 0.23
N ALA A 445 27.00 3.40 -0.76
CA ALA A 445 26.16 2.33 -1.30
C ALA A 445 25.64 1.41 -0.19
N GLY A 446 24.33 1.15 -0.22
CA GLY A 446 23.65 0.34 0.79
C GLY A 446 23.52 0.96 2.18
N LEU A 447 24.11 2.12 2.49
CA LEU A 447 23.92 2.75 3.80
C LEU A 447 22.54 3.40 3.90
N VAL A 448 21.85 3.12 5.01
CA VAL A 448 20.54 3.67 5.37
C VAL A 448 20.50 4.08 6.84
N VAL A 449 19.52 4.91 7.22
CA VAL A 449 19.26 5.31 8.60
C VAL A 449 18.22 4.37 9.21
N THR A 450 18.50 3.85 10.41
CA THR A 450 17.57 2.97 11.14
C THR A 450 17.29 3.50 12.55
N TYR A 451 16.13 3.17 13.07
CA TYR A 451 15.74 3.43 14.45
C TYR A 451 15.22 2.13 15.06
N ARG A 452 15.87 1.68 16.15
CA ARG A 452 15.55 0.40 16.83
C ARG A 452 15.48 -0.79 15.87
N GLY A 453 16.43 -0.88 14.93
CA GLY A 453 16.54 -1.97 13.95
C GLY A 453 15.51 -1.93 12.81
N SER A 454 14.69 -0.87 12.72
CA SER A 454 13.76 -0.64 11.60
C SER A 454 14.20 0.56 10.79
N LEU A 455 13.90 0.58 9.49
CA LEU A 455 14.19 1.72 8.62
C LEU A 455 13.57 3.02 9.16
N ALA A 456 14.38 4.07 9.28
CA ALA A 456 13.92 5.37 9.77
C ALA A 456 13.27 6.22 8.68
N ASP A 457 12.33 7.09 9.07
CA ASP A 457 11.75 8.11 8.20
C ASP A 457 12.71 9.29 8.07
N THR A 458 13.30 9.45 6.89
CA THR A 458 14.38 10.40 6.60
C THR A 458 13.94 11.58 5.73
N ARG A 459 12.72 12.10 5.93
CA ARG A 459 12.26 13.31 5.23
C ARG A 459 13.23 14.46 5.43
N PHE A 460 13.42 15.25 4.38
CA PHE A 460 14.36 16.36 4.33
C PHE A 460 13.74 17.54 3.60
N PHE A 461 14.31 18.74 3.79
CA PHE A 461 13.82 19.98 3.19
C PHE A 461 14.97 20.95 2.94
N SER A 462 14.70 22.01 2.17
CA SER A 462 15.74 22.91 1.67
C SER A 462 16.51 23.63 2.78
N THR A 463 15.83 24.43 3.60
CA THR A 463 16.50 25.36 4.53
C THR A 463 15.68 25.50 5.80
N SER A 464 16.31 25.40 6.96
CA SER A 464 15.68 25.69 8.25
C SER A 464 15.74 27.19 8.58
N ALA A 465 14.84 27.63 9.44
CA ALA A 465 14.91 28.99 9.98
C ALA A 465 15.99 29.14 11.10
N GLY A 466 16.84 28.13 11.29
CA GLY A 466 17.73 28.00 12.46
C GLY A 466 17.17 27.04 13.53
N VAL A 467 16.06 26.36 13.23
CA VAL A 467 15.40 25.37 14.07
C VAL A 467 14.53 24.45 13.19
N THR A 468 14.45 23.16 13.52
CA THR A 468 13.56 22.18 12.87
C THR A 468 12.24 21.98 13.65
N ALA A 469 11.24 21.35 13.06
CA ALA A 469 9.96 21.01 13.71
C ALA A 469 9.84 19.53 14.06
N ASN A 470 8.96 19.19 15.00
CA ASN A 470 8.56 17.80 15.23
C ASN A 470 7.67 17.31 14.08
N ALA A 471 7.77 16.04 13.66
CA ALA A 471 6.95 15.50 12.58
C ALA A 471 5.43 15.64 12.82
N ALA A 472 4.97 15.34 14.04
CA ALA A 472 3.56 15.47 14.45
C ALA A 472 3.02 16.91 14.33
N GLU A 473 3.90 17.92 14.36
CA GLU A 473 3.54 19.33 14.26
C GLU A 473 3.45 19.83 12.82
N VAL A 474 3.85 18.99 11.85
CA VAL A 474 3.90 19.27 10.42
C VAL A 474 2.80 18.52 9.68
N TRP A 475 2.64 17.22 9.96
CA TRP A 475 1.73 16.32 9.25
C TRP A 475 0.62 15.76 10.15
N SER A 476 -0.50 15.35 9.54
CA SER A 476 -1.58 14.60 10.21
C SER A 476 -1.22 13.11 10.35
N ASP A 477 -1.96 12.39 11.18
CA ASP A 477 -1.94 10.93 11.21
C ASP A 477 -2.67 10.31 9.98
N GLN A 478 -2.74 8.98 9.93
CA GLN A 478 -3.37 8.25 8.82
C GLN A 478 -4.89 8.42 8.78
N GLU A 479 -5.50 8.71 9.93
CA GLU A 479 -6.92 9.01 10.09
C GLU A 479 -7.25 10.47 9.74
N GLY A 480 -6.24 11.30 9.46
CA GLY A 480 -6.38 12.71 9.09
C GLY A 480 -6.54 13.65 10.28
N ASN A 481 -6.19 13.22 11.50
CA ASN A 481 -6.16 14.08 12.68
C ASN A 481 -4.85 14.87 12.76
N PHE A 482 -4.93 16.09 13.26
CA PHE A 482 -3.78 16.96 13.47
C PHE A 482 -3.80 17.55 14.89
N PRO A 483 -2.70 17.54 15.65
CA PRO A 483 -1.35 17.04 15.31
C PRO A 483 -1.32 15.54 14.99
N GLY A 484 -0.39 15.11 14.14
CA GLY A 484 -0.25 13.71 13.76
C GLY A 484 0.52 12.86 14.77
N THR A 485 0.95 11.68 14.32
CA THR A 485 1.69 10.72 15.14
C THR A 485 3.10 11.22 15.46
N THR A 486 3.50 11.15 16.73
CA THR A 486 4.85 11.47 17.18
C THR A 486 5.87 10.48 16.64
N VAL A 487 7.02 10.98 16.20
CA VAL A 487 8.16 10.18 15.74
C VAL A 487 9.38 10.57 16.55
N ASP A 488 9.91 9.63 17.34
CA ASP A 488 10.92 9.85 18.38
C ASP A 488 12.19 10.57 17.89
N TYR A 489 12.57 10.33 16.63
CA TYR A 489 13.79 10.85 16.01
C TYR A 489 13.52 11.97 14.99
N LEU A 490 12.25 12.32 14.69
CA LEU A 490 11.92 13.49 13.87
C LEU A 490 11.43 14.61 14.78
N VAL A 491 12.38 15.16 15.54
CA VAL A 491 12.13 16.15 16.60
C VAL A 491 12.78 17.49 16.28
N SER A 492 12.24 18.53 16.90
CA SER A 492 12.74 19.89 16.82
C SER A 492 14.14 19.99 17.42
N GLN A 493 15.08 20.49 16.62
CA GLN A 493 16.50 20.68 16.93
C GLN A 493 16.92 22.10 16.55
N SER A 494 17.67 22.76 17.43
CA SER A 494 18.30 24.05 17.09
C SER A 494 19.42 23.83 16.07
N GLN A 495 19.48 24.72 15.08
CA GLN A 495 20.58 24.77 14.10
C GLN A 495 21.53 25.94 14.37
N LEU A 496 21.39 26.60 15.54
CA LEU A 496 22.29 27.67 15.95
C LEU A 496 23.65 27.10 16.36
N ARG A 497 24.72 27.70 15.84
CA ARG A 497 26.11 27.38 16.18
C ARG A 497 26.52 27.97 17.52
N ARG A 498 25.91 29.09 17.88
CA ARG A 498 26.16 29.84 19.11
C ARG A 498 24.87 30.48 19.63
N GLY A 499 24.84 30.73 20.94
CA GLY A 499 23.70 31.33 21.61
C GLY A 499 22.61 30.32 21.94
N ARG A 500 21.59 30.79 22.67
CA ARG A 500 20.44 29.99 23.07
C ARG A 500 19.25 30.35 22.17
N LEU A 501 18.64 29.33 21.57
CA LEU A 501 17.38 29.50 20.84
C LEU A 501 16.31 30.09 21.78
N PRO A 502 15.67 31.22 21.43
CA PRO A 502 14.51 31.71 22.15
C PRO A 502 13.40 30.65 22.20
N ASP A 503 12.45 30.77 23.12
CA ASP A 503 11.28 29.88 23.11
C ASP A 503 10.34 30.23 21.96
N VAL A 504 10.67 29.71 20.78
CA VAL A 504 9.94 29.95 19.52
C VAL A 504 8.56 29.29 19.50
N SER A 505 8.19 28.52 20.52
CA SER A 505 6.83 28.01 20.68
C SER A 505 5.84 29.09 21.17
N THR A 506 6.35 30.23 21.63
CA THR A 506 5.59 31.43 22.01
C THR A 506 5.62 32.49 20.92
N GLU A 507 4.60 33.37 20.84
CA GLU A 507 4.61 34.49 19.88
C GLU A 507 5.76 35.46 20.16
N GLU A 508 6.04 35.75 21.43
CA GLU A 508 7.11 36.65 21.84
C GLU A 508 8.49 36.12 21.43
N GLY A 509 8.75 34.84 21.71
CA GLY A 509 10.02 34.19 21.33
C GLY A 509 10.15 34.01 19.82
N ALA A 510 9.06 33.64 19.13
CA ALA A 510 9.04 33.57 17.67
C ALA A 510 9.32 34.93 17.04
N LYS A 511 8.71 36.01 17.56
CA LYS A 511 8.94 37.38 17.07
C LYS A 511 10.40 37.79 17.27
N ALA A 512 10.95 37.59 18.45
CA ALA A 512 12.36 37.88 18.73
C ALA A 512 13.34 37.10 17.83
N PHE A 513 12.95 35.90 17.39
CA PHE A 513 13.78 35.04 16.57
C PHE A 513 13.68 35.32 15.06
N PHE A 514 12.47 35.40 14.51
CA PHE A 514 12.25 35.51 13.06
C PHE A 514 12.42 36.92 12.51
N THR A 515 12.32 37.98 13.33
CA THR A 515 12.57 39.35 12.87
C THR A 515 14.05 39.74 12.87
N ARG A 516 14.95 38.86 13.34
CA ARG A 516 16.40 39.04 13.35
C ARG A 516 17.08 38.19 12.30
N SER A 517 18.09 38.74 11.63
CA SER A 517 18.84 38.09 10.55
C SER A 517 20.30 37.75 10.92
N ASP A 518 20.78 38.15 12.09
CA ASP A 518 22.18 38.06 12.52
C ASP A 518 22.51 36.77 13.32
N TRP A 519 21.66 35.76 13.24
CA TRP A 519 21.86 34.49 13.92
C TRP A 519 22.98 33.65 13.28
N GLU A 520 23.96 33.24 14.08
CA GLU A 520 24.95 32.24 13.67
C GLU A 520 24.30 30.85 13.60
N SER A 521 23.90 30.42 12.40
CA SER A 521 23.23 29.14 12.13
C SER A 521 24.00 28.34 11.08
N TYR A 522 23.86 27.02 11.08
CA TYR A 522 24.35 26.20 9.96
C TYR A 522 23.61 26.54 8.65
N ASP A 523 22.36 26.97 8.73
CA ASP A 523 21.54 27.33 7.57
C ASP A 523 21.80 28.74 7.01
N SER A 524 22.58 29.59 7.69
CA SER A 524 22.63 31.03 7.39
C SER A 524 23.22 31.38 6.03
N ALA A 525 23.93 30.46 5.37
CA ALA A 525 24.41 30.63 4.00
C ALA A 525 23.27 30.58 2.96
N SER A 526 22.08 30.09 3.33
CA SER A 526 20.94 30.02 2.43
C SER A 526 20.29 31.38 2.20
N PRO A 527 19.97 31.74 0.95
CA PRO A 527 19.07 32.85 0.66
C PRO A 527 17.73 32.76 1.41
N TRP A 528 17.29 31.55 1.72
CA TRP A 528 16.02 31.30 2.39
C TRP A 528 16.11 31.32 3.92
N PHE A 529 17.29 31.50 4.51
CA PHE A 529 17.45 31.48 5.97
C PHE A 529 16.51 32.48 6.66
N ARG A 530 16.31 33.64 6.03
CA ARG A 530 15.32 34.65 6.38
C ARG A 530 14.63 35.15 5.12
N TRP A 531 13.40 35.57 5.27
CA TRP A 531 12.66 36.26 4.22
C TRP A 531 11.62 37.20 4.83
N GLN A 532 11.23 38.20 4.05
CA GLN A 532 10.19 39.16 4.40
C GLN A 532 9.30 39.41 3.20
N VAL A 533 7.99 39.48 3.44
CA VAL A 533 7.01 39.94 2.44
C VAL A 533 5.98 40.83 3.12
N THR A 534 5.55 41.89 2.44
CA THR A 534 4.47 42.76 2.91
C THR A 534 3.35 42.73 1.89
N MET A 535 2.13 42.45 2.34
CA MET A 535 0.92 42.47 1.52
C MET A 535 -0.06 43.51 2.06
N SER A 536 -0.73 44.26 1.18
CA SER A 536 -1.86 45.10 1.59
C SER A 536 -3.00 44.21 2.09
N ARG A 537 -3.92 44.77 2.89
CA ARG A 537 -5.15 44.08 3.32
C ARG A 537 -5.86 43.47 2.11
N LYS A 538 -6.02 44.26 1.03
CA LYS A 538 -6.73 43.85 -0.17
C LYS A 538 -6.03 42.67 -0.86
N GLN A 539 -4.71 42.74 -1.08
CA GLN A 539 -3.95 41.65 -1.69
C GLN A 539 -4.14 40.34 -0.91
N LEU A 540 -3.99 40.39 0.42
CA LEU A 540 -4.12 39.21 1.26
C LEU A 540 -5.56 38.67 1.31
N GLU A 541 -6.55 39.56 1.34
CA GLU A 541 -7.97 39.23 1.30
C GLU A 541 -8.35 38.45 0.04
N VAL A 542 -7.94 38.92 -1.15
CA VAL A 542 -8.28 38.22 -2.39
C VAL A 542 -7.62 36.83 -2.39
N VAL A 543 -6.36 36.72 -1.97
CA VAL A 543 -5.64 35.44 -1.88
C VAL A 543 -6.36 34.46 -0.96
N LEU A 544 -6.71 34.89 0.25
CA LEU A 544 -7.43 34.05 1.21
C LEU A 544 -8.82 33.66 0.71
N ASN A 545 -9.57 34.59 0.12
CA ASN A 545 -10.89 34.32 -0.43
C ASN A 545 -10.85 33.31 -1.60
N ARG A 546 -9.74 33.29 -2.37
CA ARG A 546 -9.52 32.32 -3.44
C ARG A 546 -9.13 30.94 -2.91
N TYR A 547 -8.15 30.88 -2.00
CA TYR A 547 -7.47 29.63 -1.67
C TYR A 547 -8.00 28.91 -0.43
N LEU A 548 -8.77 29.57 0.45
CA LEU A 548 -9.45 28.88 1.56
C LEU A 548 -10.45 27.82 1.06
N PRO A 549 -11.36 28.11 0.10
CA PRO A 549 -12.29 27.10 -0.42
C PRO A 549 -11.57 25.97 -1.17
N GLU A 550 -10.55 26.30 -1.97
CA GLU A 550 -9.74 25.32 -2.71
C GLU A 550 -9.06 24.34 -1.75
N ARG A 551 -8.45 24.87 -0.69
CA ARG A 551 -7.79 24.04 0.31
C ARG A 551 -8.77 23.19 1.11
N ALA A 552 -9.91 23.76 1.50
CA ALA A 552 -10.98 23.04 2.20
C ALA A 552 -11.56 21.89 1.37
N LYS A 553 -11.72 22.09 0.04
CA LYS A 553 -12.18 21.03 -0.86
C LYS A 553 -11.20 19.85 -0.90
N ALA A 554 -9.91 20.14 -0.92
CA ALA A 554 -8.88 19.12 -1.04
C ALA A 554 -8.49 18.48 0.30
N GLN A 555 -8.62 19.20 1.42
CA GLN A 555 -8.38 18.68 2.79
C GLN A 555 -9.40 19.29 3.77
N PRO A 556 -10.63 18.74 3.85
CA PRO A 556 -11.72 19.33 4.65
C PRO A 556 -11.38 19.50 6.14
N ASN A 557 -10.62 18.57 6.72
CA ASN A 557 -10.24 18.60 8.12
C ASN A 557 -9.13 19.62 8.44
N MET A 558 -8.54 20.26 7.42
CA MET A 558 -7.45 21.24 7.58
C MET A 558 -7.93 22.69 7.46
N VAL A 559 -9.20 22.92 7.11
CA VAL A 559 -9.82 24.25 7.11
C VAL A 559 -11.14 24.18 7.87
N LEU A 560 -11.13 24.65 9.11
CA LEU A 560 -12.28 24.61 10.01
C LEU A 560 -13.02 25.94 10.01
N THR A 561 -14.34 25.91 9.94
CA THR A 561 -15.19 27.11 10.00
C THR A 561 -15.69 27.33 11.43
N LYS A 562 -15.69 28.58 11.89
CA LYS A 562 -16.26 28.95 13.20
C LYS A 562 -17.77 28.72 13.22
N GLU A 563 -18.24 28.02 14.25
CA GLU A 563 -19.65 27.71 14.51
C GLU A 563 -19.91 27.80 16.02
N GLY A 564 -20.73 28.76 16.45
CA GLY A 564 -20.87 29.10 17.87
C GLY A 564 -19.50 29.39 18.52
N ASP A 565 -19.18 28.64 19.57
CA ASP A 565 -17.91 28.71 20.28
C ASP A 565 -16.82 27.78 19.71
N GLY A 566 -17.17 26.94 18.73
CA GLY A 566 -16.32 25.90 18.18
C GLY A 566 -15.86 26.15 16.74
N PHE A 567 -15.08 25.20 16.23
CA PHE A 567 -14.61 25.16 14.85
C PHE A 567 -14.84 23.76 14.28
N VAL A 568 -15.50 23.66 13.12
CA VAL A 568 -15.89 22.39 12.51
C VAL A 568 -15.50 22.34 11.03
N ALA A 569 -15.18 21.14 10.54
CA ALA A 569 -14.95 20.89 9.12
C ALA A 569 -16.29 20.89 8.38
N LYS A 570 -16.47 21.83 7.45
CA LYS A 570 -17.67 21.92 6.59
C LYS A 570 -17.34 22.65 5.29
N HIS A 571 -18.30 22.69 4.38
CA HIS A 571 -18.17 23.42 3.13
C HIS A 571 -17.82 24.90 3.38
N VAL A 572 -16.75 25.37 2.70
CA VAL A 572 -16.31 26.76 2.71
C VAL A 572 -16.84 27.42 1.43
N PRO A 573 -17.69 28.46 1.53
CA PRO A 573 -18.31 29.10 0.36
C PRO A 573 -17.28 29.92 -0.44
N GLU A 574 -17.64 30.32 -1.66
CA GLU A 574 -16.90 31.34 -2.41
C GLU A 574 -16.89 32.68 -1.68
N ASN A 575 -15.77 33.41 -1.76
CA ASN A 575 -15.55 34.65 -1.01
C ASN A 575 -15.89 34.51 0.51
N PRO A 576 -15.25 33.54 1.20
CA PRO A 576 -15.61 33.12 2.54
C PRO A 576 -15.42 34.20 3.61
N LEU A 577 -14.44 35.09 3.45
CA LEU A 577 -14.14 36.11 4.45
C LEU A 577 -15.00 37.36 4.25
N GLY A 578 -15.41 37.67 3.01
CA GLY A 578 -15.78 39.05 2.68
C GLY A 578 -14.56 39.94 2.84
N GLU A 579 -14.62 40.89 3.78
CA GLU A 579 -13.47 41.73 4.11
C GLU A 579 -12.59 41.09 5.19
N LEU A 580 -11.27 41.10 4.99
CA LEU A 580 -10.29 40.62 5.96
C LEU A 580 -10.17 41.59 7.14
N LEU A 581 -10.38 41.07 8.36
CA LEU A 581 -10.36 41.85 9.60
C LEU A 581 -9.11 41.58 10.45
N ASP A 582 -8.69 40.32 10.57
CA ASP A 582 -7.61 39.92 11.45
C ASP A 582 -6.94 38.59 11.06
N LEU A 583 -5.70 38.42 11.51
CA LEU A 583 -4.94 37.16 11.46
C LEU A 583 -4.28 36.91 12.81
N ARG A 584 -4.45 35.70 13.34
CA ARG A 584 -3.88 35.31 14.63
C ARG A 584 -3.33 33.90 14.62
N VAL A 585 -2.09 33.75 15.09
CA VAL A 585 -1.54 32.43 15.38
C VAL A 585 -2.18 31.90 16.67
N ILE A 586 -2.88 30.78 16.57
CA ILE A 586 -3.56 30.14 17.71
C ILE A 586 -2.65 29.12 18.38
N ARG A 587 -1.80 28.45 17.59
CA ARG A 587 -0.89 27.41 18.09
C ARG A 587 0.38 27.35 17.26
N ARG A 588 1.52 27.22 17.94
CA ARG A 588 2.82 26.88 17.36
C ARG A 588 3.30 25.51 17.81
N GLY A 589 4.16 24.92 16.99
CA GLY A 589 4.96 23.76 17.35
C GLY A 589 6.18 24.16 18.18
N LYS A 590 6.88 23.16 18.71
CA LYS A 590 8.12 23.35 19.47
C LYS A 590 9.22 24.05 18.66
N GLY A 591 9.23 23.82 17.34
CA GLY A 591 10.13 24.50 16.40
C GLY A 591 9.69 25.90 15.98
N GLY A 592 8.54 26.38 16.47
CA GLY A 592 7.99 27.70 16.14
C GLY A 592 7.26 27.78 14.80
N ASN A 593 7.11 26.66 14.09
CA ASN A 593 6.20 26.56 12.96
C ASN A 593 4.75 26.81 13.41
N ILE A 594 4.01 27.59 12.63
CA ILE A 594 2.60 27.83 12.87
C ILE A 594 1.84 26.52 12.60
N MET A 595 1.12 26.03 13.59
CA MET A 595 0.29 24.82 13.50
C MET A 595 -1.17 25.15 13.20
N VAL A 596 -1.66 26.25 13.77
CA VAL A 596 -3.04 26.70 13.60
C VAL A 596 -3.05 28.22 13.44
N LEU A 597 -3.52 28.68 12.29
CA LEU A 597 -3.75 30.09 11.98
C LEU A 597 -5.26 30.35 11.96
N GLU A 598 -5.71 31.36 12.70
CA GLU A 598 -7.08 31.88 12.62
C GLU A 598 -7.12 33.11 11.73
N VAL A 599 -8.07 33.13 10.80
CA VAL A 599 -8.30 34.21 9.86
C VAL A 599 -9.74 34.68 10.03
N ALA A 600 -9.91 35.95 10.39
CA ALA A 600 -11.22 36.54 10.63
C ALA A 600 -11.60 37.52 9.52
N GLY A 601 -12.80 37.36 8.97
CA GLY A 601 -13.41 38.28 8.04
C GLY A 601 -14.83 38.68 8.44
N THR A 602 -15.43 39.60 7.70
CA THR A 602 -16.79 40.11 7.96
C THR A 602 -17.89 39.06 7.74
N LYS A 603 -17.64 38.04 6.92
CA LYS A 603 -18.61 36.96 6.63
C LYS A 603 -18.32 35.65 7.37
N GLY A 604 -17.10 35.45 7.83
CA GLY A 604 -16.69 34.16 8.40
C GLY A 604 -15.34 34.23 9.10
N THR A 605 -15.12 33.30 10.02
CA THR A 605 -13.83 33.08 10.69
C THR A 605 -13.42 31.63 10.49
N TYR A 606 -12.16 31.42 10.14
CA TYR A 606 -11.64 30.11 9.76
C TYR A 606 -10.35 29.81 10.50
N ARG A 607 -10.14 28.54 10.85
CA ARG A 607 -8.86 28.01 11.31
C ARG A 607 -8.25 27.15 10.23
N VAL A 608 -7.03 27.49 9.83
CA VAL A 608 -6.22 26.75 8.87
C VAL A 608 -5.15 25.98 9.65
N LEU A 609 -5.13 24.66 9.50
CA LEU A 609 -4.27 23.74 10.22
C LEU A 609 -3.18 23.19 9.30
N THR A 610 -2.04 22.81 9.87
CA THR A 610 -0.82 22.33 9.18
C THR A 610 -0.02 23.41 8.46
N GLU A 611 1.29 23.22 8.39
CA GLU A 611 2.19 24.18 7.74
C GLU A 611 1.87 24.36 6.25
N TYR A 612 1.55 23.27 5.55
CA TYR A 612 1.29 23.32 4.12
C TYR A 612 0.01 24.09 3.80
N ALA A 613 -1.11 23.83 4.51
CA ALA A 613 -2.35 24.55 4.25
C ALA A 613 -2.24 26.04 4.56
N ILE A 614 -1.48 26.39 5.62
CA ILE A 614 -1.19 27.79 5.96
C ILE A 614 -0.38 28.45 4.83
N ARG A 615 0.70 27.81 4.37
CA ARG A 615 1.52 28.36 3.29
C ARG A 615 0.78 28.49 1.97
N PHE A 616 -0.09 27.52 1.69
CA PHE A 616 -0.95 27.48 0.50
C PHE A 616 -2.02 28.58 0.50
N THR A 617 -2.54 28.96 1.67
CA THR A 617 -3.58 29.99 1.80
C THR A 617 -3.02 31.40 1.96
N LEU A 618 -1.73 31.53 2.27
CA LEU A 618 -1.01 32.81 2.39
C LEU A 618 0.00 33.04 1.25
N ARG A 619 -0.34 32.60 0.03
CA ARG A 619 0.54 32.75 -1.14
C ARG A 619 0.86 34.22 -1.40
N PRO A 620 2.14 34.62 -1.50
CA PRO A 620 2.52 35.98 -1.83
C PRO A 620 2.43 36.20 -3.35
N VAL A 621 1.22 36.17 -3.90
CA VAL A 621 0.93 36.28 -5.34
C VAL A 621 -0.05 37.41 -5.64
N ASN A 622 0.17 38.08 -6.77
CA ASN A 622 -0.81 38.98 -7.37
C ASN A 622 -1.83 38.17 -8.19
N ILE A 623 -3.11 38.24 -7.81
CA ILE A 623 -4.20 37.53 -8.49
C ILE A 623 -5.30 38.45 -9.02
N ASP A 624 -5.37 39.70 -8.57
CA ASP A 624 -6.38 40.69 -8.99
C ASP A 624 -5.80 41.83 -9.85
N GLY A 625 -4.49 41.79 -10.15
CA GLY A 625 -3.83 42.71 -11.09
C GLY A 625 -3.39 44.04 -10.49
N ASP A 626 -3.34 44.18 -9.15
CA ASP A 626 -2.99 45.42 -8.45
C ASP A 626 -1.50 45.79 -8.64
N SER A 627 -0.61 45.01 -8.02
CA SER A 627 0.84 45.10 -8.18
C SER A 627 1.49 43.79 -7.73
N ASP A 628 2.68 43.49 -8.25
CA ASP A 628 3.45 42.32 -7.83
C ASP A 628 3.70 42.31 -6.32
N VAL A 629 3.57 41.14 -5.70
CA VAL A 629 3.92 40.91 -4.30
C VAL A 629 5.39 40.53 -4.22
N ILE A 630 6.19 41.37 -3.56
CA ILE A 630 7.65 41.23 -3.52
C ILE A 630 8.10 40.53 -2.24
N LEU A 631 8.71 39.36 -2.39
CA LEU A 631 9.37 38.62 -1.33
C LEU A 631 10.87 38.91 -1.34
N ARG A 632 11.39 39.41 -0.21
CA ARG A 632 12.81 39.70 0.00
C ARG A 632 13.48 38.56 0.74
N ARG A 633 14.67 38.14 0.29
CA ARG A 633 15.44 37.01 0.83
C ARG A 633 16.64 37.48 1.65
N HIS A 634 17.24 36.55 2.40
CA HIS A 634 18.35 36.81 3.32
C HIS A 634 19.61 37.34 2.61
N ASP A 635 19.85 36.87 1.39
CA ASP A 635 20.98 37.29 0.54
C ASP A 635 20.76 38.67 -0.13
N GLY A 636 19.66 39.36 0.18
CA GLY A 636 19.29 40.65 -0.39
C GLY A 636 18.56 40.57 -1.74
N SER A 637 18.44 39.38 -2.33
CA SER A 637 17.68 39.20 -3.56
C SER A 637 16.17 39.25 -3.32
N SER A 638 15.38 39.40 -4.38
CA SER A 638 13.92 39.46 -4.31
C SER A 638 13.26 38.60 -5.38
N LEU A 639 12.07 38.07 -5.07
CA LEU A 639 11.22 37.31 -5.98
C LEU A 639 9.84 37.96 -6.01
N ALA A 640 9.25 38.08 -7.20
CA ALA A 640 7.89 38.54 -7.38
C ALA A 640 6.93 37.34 -7.45
N ASN A 641 5.76 37.47 -6.84
CA ASN A 641 4.64 36.54 -6.96
C ASN A 641 5.02 35.07 -6.70
N TYR A 642 5.76 34.83 -5.60
CA TYR A 642 6.22 33.48 -5.29
C TYR A 642 5.02 32.56 -4.99
N SER A 643 5.00 31.39 -5.64
CA SER A 643 3.78 30.58 -5.78
C SER A 643 3.21 30.00 -4.48
N ILE A 644 3.97 30.05 -3.39
CA ILE A 644 3.60 29.58 -2.05
C ILE A 644 4.38 30.36 -0.98
N LEU A 645 3.84 30.52 0.23
CA LEU A 645 4.65 31.06 1.33
C LEU A 645 5.85 30.10 1.58
N PRO A 646 7.10 30.58 1.72
CA PRO A 646 8.26 29.67 1.73
C PRO A 646 8.24 28.65 2.87
N SER A 647 7.77 29.04 4.05
CA SER A 647 7.61 28.16 5.21
C SER A 647 6.51 28.68 6.14
N ALA A 648 6.06 27.86 7.11
CA ALA A 648 5.19 28.30 8.20
C ALA A 648 5.98 28.79 9.44
N PHE A 649 7.30 28.95 9.32
CA PHE A 649 8.16 29.49 10.38
C PHE A 649 8.19 31.01 10.25
N ALA A 650 7.11 31.64 10.69
CA ALA A 650 6.88 33.06 10.47
C ALA A 650 6.11 33.73 11.63
N VAL A 651 6.19 35.05 11.66
CA VAL A 651 5.39 35.95 12.49
C VAL A 651 4.76 37.03 11.63
N PHE A 652 3.64 37.55 12.11
CA PHE A 652 2.87 38.59 11.44
C PHE A 652 2.96 39.90 12.22
N ASP A 653 3.20 40.99 11.51
CA ASP A 653 3.15 42.35 12.03
C ASP A 653 2.04 43.12 11.31
N LEU A 654 0.89 43.21 11.98
CA LEU A 654 -0.34 43.77 11.42
C LEU A 654 -0.32 45.29 11.57
N GLN A 655 -0.29 45.99 10.44
CA GLN A 655 -0.35 47.45 10.40
C GLN A 655 -1.81 47.90 10.36
N ARG A 656 -2.23 48.66 11.37
CA ARG A 656 -3.61 49.16 11.51
C ARG A 656 -3.61 50.69 11.47
N ASP A 657 -4.68 51.27 10.92
CA ASP A 657 -4.89 52.71 10.97
C ASP A 657 -5.34 53.18 12.38
N GLN A 658 -5.52 54.49 12.55
CA GLN A 658 -5.96 55.08 13.83
C GLN A 658 -7.34 54.57 14.29
N ALA A 659 -8.17 54.07 13.36
CA ALA A 659 -9.47 53.48 13.66
C ALA A 659 -9.38 51.96 13.93
N GLY A 660 -8.17 51.39 13.98
CA GLY A 660 -7.94 49.97 14.21
C GLY A 660 -8.17 49.08 12.99
N ARG A 661 -8.42 49.65 11.80
CA ARG A 661 -8.66 48.88 10.57
C ARG A 661 -7.35 48.38 9.98
N LEU A 662 -7.32 47.11 9.58
CA LEU A 662 -6.14 46.50 8.96
C LEU A 662 -5.81 47.18 7.63
N GLN A 663 -4.56 47.60 7.45
CA GLN A 663 -4.07 48.25 6.23
C GLN A 663 -3.13 47.32 5.45
N SER A 664 -2.20 46.68 6.16
CA SER A 664 -1.24 45.74 5.57
C SER A 664 -0.73 44.74 6.62
N VAL A 665 -0.12 43.66 6.15
CA VAL A 665 0.53 42.65 6.98
C VAL A 665 1.96 42.48 6.48
N ALA A 666 2.92 42.76 7.36
CA ALA A 666 4.31 42.38 7.14
C ALA A 666 4.54 40.99 7.74
N ILE A 667 5.06 40.07 6.94
CA ILE A 667 5.35 38.69 7.33
C ILE A 667 6.86 38.53 7.38
N TYR A 668 7.38 38.20 8.55
CA TYR A 668 8.79 37.89 8.76
C TYR A 668 8.92 36.39 9.02
N GLY A 669 9.74 35.71 8.24
CA GLY A 669 9.94 34.28 8.41
C GLY A 669 11.34 33.84 8.04
N GLY A 670 11.53 32.53 8.08
CA GLY A 670 12.79 31.90 7.70
C GLY A 670 12.59 30.47 7.23
N GLY A 671 13.60 29.94 6.57
CA GLY A 671 13.56 28.61 5.97
C GLY A 671 12.68 28.50 4.72
N ASN A 672 12.80 27.36 4.06
CA ASN A 672 12.01 26.98 2.90
C ASN A 672 11.72 25.47 2.96
N GLY A 673 10.44 25.11 2.90
CA GLY A 673 9.95 23.73 3.06
C GLY A 673 9.27 23.48 4.42
N HIS A 674 9.02 22.20 4.71
CA HIS A 674 8.20 21.76 5.84
C HIS A 674 8.88 21.84 7.22
N GLY A 675 10.22 21.85 7.27
CA GLY A 675 10.98 22.10 8.49
C GLY A 675 11.25 20.91 9.42
N SER A 676 10.60 19.75 9.25
CA SER A 676 10.93 18.52 10.00
C SER A 676 11.99 17.66 9.31
N GLY A 677 12.89 17.05 10.07
CA GLY A 677 13.96 16.18 9.57
C GLY A 677 15.22 16.94 9.15
N MET A 678 15.91 16.47 8.12
CA MET A 678 17.19 17.05 7.69
C MET A 678 17.01 18.33 6.86
N SER A 679 17.72 19.40 7.24
CA SER A 679 17.87 20.57 6.37
C SER A 679 19.08 20.45 5.44
N GLN A 680 18.90 20.66 4.14
CA GLN A 680 19.98 20.54 3.14
C GLN A 680 21.05 21.63 3.32
N TYR A 681 20.65 22.90 3.50
CA TYR A 681 21.59 23.98 3.77
C TYR A 681 22.24 23.83 5.15
N GLY A 682 21.49 23.40 6.16
CA GLY A 682 22.06 23.07 7.46
C GLY A 682 23.09 21.94 7.40
N ALA A 683 22.84 20.87 6.62
CA ALA A 683 23.82 19.81 6.37
C ALA A 683 25.09 20.35 5.69
N ARG A 684 24.95 21.26 4.72
CA ARG A 684 26.09 21.98 4.13
C ARG A 684 26.85 22.81 5.17
N GLY A 685 26.17 23.59 5.99
CA GLY A 685 26.82 24.40 7.03
C GLY A 685 27.54 23.57 8.08
N MET A 686 27.01 22.40 8.43
CA MET A 686 27.70 21.44 9.32
C MET A 686 28.92 20.83 8.65
N ALA A 687 28.84 20.45 7.38
CA ALA A 687 30.00 19.98 6.64
C ALA A 687 31.11 21.05 6.57
N ASP A 688 30.74 22.31 6.34
CA ASP A 688 31.67 23.45 6.38
C ASP A 688 32.29 23.68 7.77
N ALA A 689 31.61 23.25 8.83
CA ALA A 689 32.12 23.26 10.19
C ALA A 689 32.96 22.01 10.54
N GLY A 690 33.21 21.10 9.59
CA GLY A 690 34.08 19.93 9.74
C GLY A 690 33.40 18.65 10.22
N PHE A 691 32.07 18.60 10.25
CA PHE A 691 31.34 17.38 10.58
C PHE A 691 31.36 16.39 9.41
N ASP A 692 31.53 15.10 9.71
CA ASP A 692 31.36 14.04 8.72
C ASP A 692 29.88 13.73 8.46
N PHE A 693 29.60 12.93 7.43
CA PHE A 693 28.22 12.65 7.01
C PHE A 693 27.41 11.88 8.07
N GLN A 694 28.06 11.00 8.85
CA GLN A 694 27.37 10.23 9.90
C GLN A 694 26.95 11.14 11.04
N ALA A 695 27.86 12.01 11.49
CA ALA A 695 27.56 13.00 12.53
C ALA A 695 26.41 13.94 12.10
N ILE A 696 26.37 14.34 10.83
CA ILE A 696 25.28 15.15 10.29
C ILE A 696 23.96 14.37 10.29
N LEU A 697 23.95 13.11 9.84
CA LEU A 697 22.74 12.27 9.88
C LEU A 697 22.21 12.12 11.30
N LEU A 698 23.07 11.78 12.27
CA LEU A 698 22.67 11.54 13.65
C LEU A 698 22.29 12.82 14.41
N HIS A 699 22.75 13.99 13.95
CA HIS A 699 22.27 15.29 14.44
C HIS A 699 20.81 15.55 14.07
N TYR A 700 20.42 15.25 12.83
CA TYR A 700 19.03 15.44 12.37
C TYR A 700 18.09 14.29 12.77
N TYR A 701 18.62 13.09 12.99
CA TYR A 701 17.87 11.90 13.36
C TYR A 701 18.40 11.32 14.69
N PRO A 702 18.18 12.00 15.83
CA PRO A 702 18.72 11.59 17.12
C PRO A 702 18.21 10.20 17.53
N GLY A 703 19.11 9.36 18.05
CA GLY A 703 18.81 8.00 18.48
C GLY A 703 18.73 6.98 17.35
N CYS A 704 18.93 7.39 16.10
CA CYS A 704 19.09 6.48 14.97
C CYS A 704 20.53 5.92 14.88
N SER A 705 20.69 4.94 13.98
CA SER A 705 21.96 4.37 13.54
C SER A 705 22.10 4.50 12.02
N VAL A 706 23.33 4.40 11.51
CA VAL A 706 23.60 4.23 10.07
C VAL A 706 24.06 2.80 9.86
N GLU A 707 23.28 2.01 9.13
CA GLU A 707 23.46 0.56 8.97
C GLU A 707 23.44 0.19 7.47
N ASN A 708 23.94 -0.99 7.13
CA ASN A 708 23.84 -1.48 5.77
C ASN A 708 22.46 -2.11 5.53
N LEU A 709 21.82 -1.77 4.41
CA LEU A 709 20.52 -2.30 4.00
C LEU A 709 20.50 -3.84 3.97
N ALA A 710 21.63 -4.48 3.68
CA ALA A 710 21.76 -5.93 3.69
C ALA A 710 21.59 -6.55 5.08
N GLU A 711 21.80 -5.80 6.15
CA GLU A 711 21.71 -6.28 7.53
C GLU A 711 20.27 -6.19 8.09
N ILE A 712 19.38 -5.50 7.37
CA ILE A 712 17.97 -5.28 7.77
C ILE A 712 17.03 -6.36 7.19
N PHE A 713 17.43 -7.03 6.10
CA PHE A 713 16.58 -7.95 5.32
C PHE A 713 16.98 -9.41 5.38
#